data_AF-A0A1L9QM63-F1
#
_entry.id   AF-A0A1L9QM63-F1
#
_cell.length_a   1.000
_cell.length_b   1.000
_cell.length_c   1.000
_cell.angle_alpha   90.00
_cell.angle_beta   90.00
_cell.angle_gamma   90.00
#
_symmetry.space_group_name_H-M   'P 1'
#
loop_
_entity.id
_entity.type
_entity.pdbx_description
1 polymer ?
#
loop_
_entity_poly.entity_id
_entity_poly.type
_entity_poly.pdbx_seq_one_letter_code
_entity_poly.pdbx_strand_id
1 'polypeptide(L)'
;MSKPKRRLRQLVLAAMVCTLASWGDVVPRPMRSAAVAQEEATTASAPAPKTTEDPDIPVDELRLLVKPLTLAELQIEAEAWQGLLQAKVREISNQEIAIKRKNRKIQETEDAVQKLEEAQQTLEEAQEAEVTEGAGSTAVIEKTEEAEAALQEAQESVEAAAEAEQQIQEDEELRETVESTLDTEPEQEELGSLLENDLNTEDVEAVQEDFEEAAALLEGEVEGATEDSEEIDPVTDAPLGEGETAAESDGITDTEERIGQLGQVETQLEQAAEAEEDVKQELIVGVTELQNQQTALADRFKVILDAIDRRGGDTESYRTYIAAVSGIEIDVTDTQGLMVRLLAWAQSEEGGLRWARSLGIFLGIVSVSGVVSWFGGNALDALFVRTSFASELFEGFIVKTFRRGTIVMGVLIGLTALGVSLGPLLALIGGASFILAFALQSNLSNLASGLMLMFYKPFDVGDEVKVAGMWAIVDSISLANTTFKSWNGELVAVPNSTVWNDNIYNLTHTDVRKVKHTLRLNVNEDLPRVKELLVEVMKSHPKVLQDKPIGTYVYWYQEDHIPISAACWATKEDYWYVWEETLIMIQERFKQEGISVAIPTQVEIGYEFLQKHSGNMPSSLGESTMPSSLSGSTASFAKNS
;
A
#
# COMPACT_ATOMS: atom_id res chain seq x y z
N MET A 1 -32.82 -46.25 5.58
CA MET A 1 -32.14 -46.52 4.29
C MET A 1 -32.06 -45.19 3.52
N SER A 2 -31.00 -44.40 3.69
CA SER A 2 -29.75 -44.33 2.90
C SER A 2 -29.78 -43.32 1.73
N LYS A 3 -29.22 -42.12 1.99
CA LYS A 3 -28.46 -41.16 1.13
C LYS A 3 -28.95 -40.84 -0.30
N PRO A 4 -28.81 -39.55 -0.69
CA PRO A 4 -27.68 -39.23 -1.57
C PRO A 4 -26.96 -37.92 -1.19
N LYS A 5 -26.03 -37.98 -0.23
CA LYS A 5 -25.04 -36.91 0.06
C LYS A 5 -23.69 -37.12 -0.65
N ARG A 6 -23.64 -37.82 -1.79
CA ARG A 6 -22.37 -38.13 -2.50
C ARG A 6 -22.12 -37.34 -3.78
N ARG A 7 -23.10 -36.67 -4.38
CA ARG A 7 -22.89 -35.91 -5.63
C ARG A 7 -22.36 -34.48 -5.44
N LEU A 8 -22.59 -33.86 -4.28
CA LEU A 8 -22.10 -32.50 -4.03
C LEU A 8 -20.64 -32.45 -3.55
N ARG A 9 -20.12 -33.54 -2.95
CA ARG A 9 -18.71 -33.63 -2.52
C ARG A 9 -17.74 -33.96 -3.67
N GLN A 10 -18.22 -34.53 -4.78
CA GLN A 10 -17.37 -34.80 -5.96
C GLN A 10 -17.16 -33.57 -6.85
N LEU A 11 -18.09 -32.60 -6.82
CA LEU A 11 -17.93 -31.34 -7.55
C LEU A 11 -17.03 -30.33 -6.80
N VAL A 12 -16.99 -30.39 -5.46
CA VAL A 12 -16.15 -29.49 -4.65
C VAL A 12 -14.70 -30.00 -4.53
N LEU A 13 -14.45 -31.32 -4.68
CA LEU A 13 -13.08 -31.88 -4.67
C LEU A 13 -12.36 -31.83 -6.03
N ALA A 14 -13.08 -31.66 -7.14
CA ALA A 14 -12.45 -31.50 -8.47
C ALA A 14 -11.97 -30.06 -8.72
N ALA A 15 -12.49 -29.07 -7.98
CA ALA A 15 -12.09 -27.66 -8.10
C ALA A 15 -10.92 -27.28 -7.18
N MET A 16 -10.51 -28.15 -6.24
CA MET A 16 -9.50 -27.84 -5.22
C MET A 16 -8.19 -28.65 -5.36
N VAL A 17 -8.04 -29.45 -6.42
CA VAL A 17 -6.81 -30.21 -6.73
C VAL A 17 -6.12 -29.74 -8.02
N CYS A 18 -6.68 -28.75 -8.73
CA CYS A 18 -6.09 -28.20 -9.96
C CYS A 18 -5.20 -26.95 -9.78
N THR A 19 -4.80 -26.59 -8.55
CA THR A 19 -3.98 -25.39 -8.30
C THR A 19 -2.60 -25.65 -7.66
N LEU A 20 -2.08 -26.89 -7.64
CA LEU A 20 -0.79 -27.18 -6.99
C LEU A 20 0.13 -28.20 -7.70
N ALA A 21 0.10 -28.28 -9.03
CA ALA A 21 1.16 -28.99 -9.78
C ALA A 21 1.28 -28.49 -11.24
N SER A 22 2.04 -27.43 -11.47
CA SER A 22 2.69 -27.18 -12.77
C SER A 22 3.84 -26.18 -12.64
N TRP A 23 4.86 -26.56 -11.87
CA TRP A 23 6.24 -26.12 -12.11
C TRP A 23 6.96 -27.35 -12.66
N GLY A 24 7.45 -27.26 -13.90
CA GLY A 24 8.18 -28.36 -14.56
C GLY A 24 8.04 -28.35 -16.08
N ASP A 25 8.99 -27.66 -16.72
CA ASP A 25 9.53 -27.87 -18.08
C ASP A 25 8.58 -28.24 -19.22
N VAL A 26 8.25 -27.23 -20.04
CA VAL A 26 7.81 -27.45 -21.42
C VAL A 26 8.86 -26.89 -22.37
N VAL A 27 9.66 -27.79 -22.91
CA VAL A 27 10.49 -27.57 -24.11
C VAL A 27 9.54 -27.38 -25.31
N PRO A 28 9.65 -26.29 -26.10
CA PRO A 28 8.86 -26.18 -27.32
C PRO A 28 9.48 -27.04 -28.44
N ARG A 29 8.67 -27.95 -29.01
CA ARG A 29 8.92 -28.53 -30.34
C ARG A 29 8.15 -27.74 -31.41
N PRO A 30 8.70 -27.59 -32.62
CA PRO A 30 8.23 -26.61 -33.60
C PRO A 30 6.97 -27.13 -34.33
N MET A 31 5.90 -26.34 -34.35
CA MET A 31 4.78 -26.57 -35.26
C MET A 31 5.00 -25.80 -36.57
N ARG A 32 5.29 -26.56 -37.63
CA ARG A 32 5.05 -26.21 -39.03
C ARG A 32 3.65 -25.60 -39.20
N SER A 33 3.57 -24.28 -39.38
CA SER A 33 2.47 -23.63 -40.12
C SER A 33 2.73 -22.17 -40.50
N ALA A 34 3.86 -21.57 -40.12
CA ALA A 34 4.21 -20.18 -40.48
C ALA A 34 4.75 -19.99 -41.92
N ALA A 35 4.78 -21.04 -42.76
CA ALA A 35 5.37 -20.98 -44.10
C ALA A 35 4.37 -20.71 -45.25
N VAL A 36 3.12 -20.34 -44.95
CA VAL A 36 2.09 -20.04 -45.99
C VAL A 36 1.46 -18.64 -45.82
N ALA A 37 2.04 -17.79 -44.96
CA ALA A 37 1.63 -16.38 -44.86
C ALA A 37 2.78 -15.40 -45.15
N GLN A 38 3.90 -15.90 -45.71
CA GLN A 38 5.01 -15.12 -46.23
C GLN A 38 5.05 -15.23 -47.75
N GLU A 39 4.00 -14.76 -48.43
CA GLU A 39 4.04 -14.56 -49.88
C GLU A 39 3.18 -13.38 -50.39
N GLU A 40 2.75 -12.50 -49.48
CA GLU A 40 2.19 -11.18 -49.81
C GLU A 40 2.81 -10.11 -48.89
N ALA A 41 4.12 -9.91 -49.01
CA ALA A 41 4.80 -8.75 -48.45
C ALA A 41 5.96 -8.35 -49.37
N THR A 42 5.65 -8.13 -50.64
CA THR A 42 6.53 -7.39 -51.53
C THR A 42 6.13 -5.92 -51.47
N THR A 43 7.07 -5.11 -50.98
CA THR A 43 7.11 -3.63 -51.02
C THR A 43 6.20 -2.86 -50.07
N ALA A 44 6.54 -2.83 -48.78
CA ALA A 44 6.27 -1.67 -47.94
C ALA A 44 7.44 -1.50 -46.97
N SER A 45 8.15 -0.38 -47.10
CA SER A 45 9.20 0.07 -46.18
C SER A 45 8.72 -0.06 -44.72
N ALA A 46 9.55 -0.58 -43.82
CA ALA A 46 9.29 -0.48 -42.39
C ALA A 46 8.99 1.00 -42.05
N PRO A 47 7.94 1.32 -41.26
CA PRO A 47 7.68 2.70 -40.90
C PRO A 47 8.80 3.19 -39.99
N ALA A 48 9.50 4.24 -40.41
CA ALA A 48 10.52 4.91 -39.59
C ALA A 48 9.87 5.58 -38.36
N PRO A 49 10.60 5.68 -37.22
CA PRO A 49 10.12 6.45 -36.08
C PRO A 49 10.01 7.92 -36.48
N LYS A 50 8.89 8.56 -36.12
CA LYS A 50 8.52 9.91 -36.51
C LYS A 50 8.70 10.91 -35.38
N THR A 51 8.55 10.46 -34.13
CA THR A 51 8.62 11.37 -32.97
C THR A 51 10.04 11.57 -32.45
N THR A 52 11.00 10.75 -32.86
CA THR A 52 12.43 10.89 -32.49
C THR A 52 13.23 11.77 -33.45
N GLU A 53 12.63 12.30 -34.52
CA GLU A 53 13.31 13.24 -35.44
C GLU A 53 13.62 14.58 -34.75
N ASP A 54 12.87 14.93 -33.70
CA ASP A 54 13.12 16.08 -32.82
C ASP A 54 13.10 15.57 -31.36
N PRO A 55 14.26 15.31 -30.73
CA PRO A 55 14.34 14.83 -29.35
C PRO A 55 13.85 15.83 -28.31
N ASP A 56 13.75 17.11 -28.67
CA ASP A 56 13.45 18.22 -27.76
C ASP A 56 11.98 18.65 -27.77
N ILE A 57 11.12 17.94 -28.51
CA ILE A 57 9.67 18.21 -28.57
C ILE A 57 9.06 18.39 -27.16
N PRO A 58 8.32 19.48 -26.90
CA PRO A 58 7.62 19.67 -25.63
C PRO A 58 6.66 18.52 -25.31
N VAL A 59 6.63 18.10 -24.04
CA VAL A 59 5.80 16.97 -23.56
C VAL A 59 4.32 17.08 -23.97
N ASP A 60 3.77 18.30 -23.97
CA ASP A 60 2.37 18.52 -24.34
C ASP A 60 2.10 18.39 -25.85
N GLU A 61 3.07 18.73 -26.70
CA GLU A 61 2.99 18.53 -28.14
C GLU A 61 3.16 17.06 -28.50
N LEU A 62 4.09 16.37 -27.84
CA LEU A 62 4.28 14.93 -27.96
C LEU A 62 2.99 14.17 -27.62
N ARG A 63 2.28 14.57 -26.55
CA ARG A 63 0.96 14.01 -26.19
C ARG A 63 -0.09 14.15 -27.29
N LEU A 64 0.02 15.16 -28.16
CA LEU A 64 -0.89 15.35 -29.30
C LEU A 64 -0.45 14.50 -30.50
N LEU A 65 0.85 14.43 -30.78
CA LEU A 65 1.43 13.63 -31.87
C LEU A 65 1.24 12.12 -31.66
N VAL A 66 1.16 11.70 -30.40
CA VAL A 66 0.99 10.29 -30.01
C VAL A 66 -0.46 9.78 -30.11
N LYS A 67 -1.46 10.68 -30.16
CA LYS A 67 -2.89 10.31 -30.30
C LYS A 67 -3.25 9.58 -31.61
N PRO A 68 -2.78 10.00 -32.80
CA PRO A 68 -3.10 9.31 -34.05
C PRO A 68 -2.36 7.98 -34.25
N LEU A 69 -1.27 7.72 -33.53
CA LEU A 69 -0.41 6.54 -33.75
C LEU A 69 -1.10 5.22 -33.35
N THR A 70 -0.83 4.15 -34.10
CA THR A 70 -1.27 2.78 -33.80
C THR A 70 -0.38 2.12 -32.74
N LEU A 71 -0.81 0.99 -32.16
CA LEU A 71 0.00 0.27 -31.16
C LEU A 71 1.35 -0.20 -31.75
N ALA A 72 1.36 -0.67 -33.00
CA ALA A 72 2.58 -1.10 -33.67
C ALA A 72 3.54 0.07 -33.95
N GLU A 73 3.02 1.23 -34.35
CA GLU A 73 3.85 2.43 -34.52
C GLU A 73 4.41 2.93 -33.19
N LEU A 74 3.62 2.88 -32.10
CA LEU A 74 4.09 3.29 -30.76
C LEU A 74 5.20 2.39 -30.22
N GLN A 75 5.21 1.09 -30.57
CA GLN A 75 6.31 0.18 -30.18
C GLN A 75 7.62 0.55 -30.89
N ILE A 76 7.55 0.93 -32.17
CA ILE A 76 8.72 1.40 -32.93
C ILE A 76 9.24 2.71 -32.35
N GLU A 77 8.35 3.63 -31.98
CA GLU A 77 8.74 4.86 -31.26
C GLU A 77 9.38 4.51 -29.91
N ALA A 78 8.80 3.59 -29.13
CA ALA A 78 9.36 3.20 -27.84
C ALA A 78 10.79 2.64 -27.94
N GLU A 79 11.08 1.84 -28.98
CA GLU A 79 12.45 1.36 -29.27
C GLU A 79 13.40 2.50 -29.63
N ALA A 80 12.94 3.46 -30.45
CA ALA A 80 13.75 4.61 -30.85
C ALA A 80 14.07 5.54 -29.66
N TRP A 81 13.09 5.83 -28.80
CA TRP A 81 13.28 6.61 -27.58
C TRP A 81 14.15 5.90 -26.55
N GLN A 82 14.06 4.57 -26.44
CA GLN A 82 15.00 3.78 -25.64
C GLN A 82 16.43 3.92 -26.17
N GLY A 83 16.63 3.91 -27.49
CA GLY A 83 17.94 4.10 -28.12
C GLY A 83 18.56 5.46 -27.81
N LEU A 84 17.77 6.54 -27.88
CA LEU A 84 18.21 7.89 -27.48
C LEU A 84 18.62 7.93 -26.01
N LEU A 85 17.80 7.35 -25.13
CA LEU A 85 18.10 7.29 -23.70
C LEU A 85 19.38 6.47 -23.44
N GLN A 86 19.58 5.34 -24.13
CA GLN A 86 20.80 4.53 -24.04
C GLN A 86 22.05 5.27 -24.50
N ALA A 87 21.96 6.05 -25.58
CA ALA A 87 23.06 6.87 -26.07
C ALA A 87 23.45 7.93 -25.03
N LYS A 88 22.46 8.66 -24.48
CA LYS A 88 22.68 9.68 -23.46
C LYS A 88 23.27 9.10 -22.17
N VAL A 89 22.84 7.90 -21.76
CA VAL A 89 23.44 7.17 -20.62
C VAL A 89 24.91 6.84 -20.84
N ARG A 90 25.30 6.44 -22.06
CA ARG A 90 26.71 6.18 -22.37
C ARG A 90 27.55 7.46 -22.31
N GLU A 91 27.01 8.57 -22.82
CA GLU A 91 27.66 9.88 -22.78
C GLU A 91 27.92 10.33 -21.33
N ILE A 92 26.90 10.24 -20.46
CA ILE A 92 27.04 10.50 -19.02
C ILE A 92 28.08 9.58 -18.40
N SER A 93 28.03 8.27 -18.66
CA SER A 93 28.97 7.31 -18.10
C SER A 93 30.41 7.62 -18.52
N ASN A 94 30.63 8.01 -19.78
CA ASN A 94 31.95 8.37 -20.27
C ASN A 94 32.51 9.62 -19.57
N GLN A 95 31.68 10.64 -19.36
CA GLN A 95 32.07 11.84 -18.62
C GLN A 95 32.29 11.57 -17.13
N GLU A 96 31.45 10.76 -16.49
CA GLU A 96 31.67 10.35 -15.09
C GLU A 96 32.96 9.54 -14.90
N ILE A 97 33.30 8.69 -15.87
CA ILE A 97 34.59 7.98 -15.89
C ILE A 97 35.74 8.99 -16.04
N ALA A 98 35.61 10.02 -16.88
CA ALA A 98 36.61 11.07 -17.04
C ALA A 98 36.82 11.85 -15.73
N ILE A 99 35.73 12.25 -15.04
CA ILE A 99 35.80 12.90 -13.73
C ILE A 99 36.52 12.02 -12.70
N LYS A 100 36.21 10.71 -12.65
CA LYS A 100 36.88 9.78 -11.73
C LYS A 100 38.38 9.66 -12.00
N ARG A 101 38.79 9.71 -13.27
CA ARG A 101 40.21 9.70 -13.66
C ARG A 101 40.92 10.99 -13.27
N LYS A 102 40.30 12.15 -13.54
CA LYS A 102 40.82 13.46 -13.14
C LYS A 102 40.94 13.59 -11.62
N ASN A 103 39.96 13.09 -10.86
CA ASN A 103 40.04 13.02 -9.40
C ASN A 103 41.25 12.23 -8.91
N ARG A 104 41.57 11.11 -9.57
CA ARG A 104 42.74 10.31 -9.21
C ARG A 104 44.04 11.08 -9.49
N LYS A 105 44.14 11.74 -10.65
CA LYS A 105 45.29 12.59 -11.01
C LYS A 105 45.50 13.71 -9.99
N ILE A 106 44.45 14.49 -9.69
CA ILE A 106 44.52 15.57 -8.69
C ILE A 106 44.98 15.03 -7.35
N GLN A 107 44.47 13.88 -6.91
CA GLN A 107 44.88 13.26 -5.66
C GLN A 107 46.37 12.85 -5.67
N GLU A 108 46.85 12.23 -6.75
CA GLU A 108 48.25 11.83 -6.89
C GLU A 108 49.19 13.06 -6.98
N THR A 109 48.74 14.15 -7.62
CA THR A 109 49.48 15.42 -7.68
C THR A 109 49.50 16.14 -6.33
N GLU A 110 48.38 16.18 -5.60
CA GLU A 110 48.30 16.74 -4.24
C GLU A 110 49.19 15.96 -3.25
N ASP A 111 49.17 14.63 -3.33
CA ASP A 111 50.04 13.76 -2.52
C ASP A 111 51.53 14.03 -2.83
N ALA A 112 51.88 14.27 -4.10
CA ALA A 112 53.25 14.62 -4.51
C ALA A 112 53.69 16.02 -4.02
N VAL A 113 52.81 17.02 -4.11
CA VAL A 113 53.07 18.37 -3.59
C VAL A 113 53.30 18.32 -2.07
N GLN A 114 52.47 17.59 -1.33
CA GLN A 114 52.64 17.44 0.12
C GLN A 114 54.00 16.80 0.47
N LYS A 115 54.41 15.78 -0.29
CA LYS A 115 55.69 15.10 -0.06
C LYS A 115 56.89 15.98 -0.39
N LEU A 116 56.78 16.85 -1.40
CA LEU A 116 57.79 17.85 -1.71
C LEU A 116 57.91 18.92 -0.61
N GLU A 117 56.80 19.39 -0.04
CA GLU A 117 56.79 20.32 1.09
C GLU A 117 57.45 19.70 2.34
N GLU A 118 57.12 18.43 2.65
CA GLU A 118 57.75 17.65 3.72
C GLU A 118 59.28 17.51 3.50
N ALA A 119 59.70 17.21 2.27
CA ALA A 119 61.12 17.10 1.91
C ALA A 119 61.84 18.45 2.06
N GLN A 120 61.27 19.56 1.57
CA GLN A 120 61.86 20.90 1.74
C GLN A 120 62.01 21.28 3.22
N GLN A 121 60.99 21.02 4.04
CA GLN A 121 61.04 21.32 5.46
C GLN A 121 62.15 20.54 6.16
N THR A 122 62.27 19.24 5.89
CA THR A 122 63.35 18.41 6.48
C THR A 122 64.74 18.86 6.03
N LEU A 123 64.87 19.34 4.78
CA LEU A 123 66.11 19.91 4.24
C LEU A 123 66.50 21.23 4.92
N GLU A 124 65.54 22.14 5.12
CA GLU A 124 65.75 23.39 5.87
C GLU A 124 66.15 23.10 7.34
N GLU A 125 65.50 22.11 7.97
CA GLU A 125 65.81 21.70 9.35
C GLU A 125 67.19 21.04 9.49
N ALA A 126 67.66 20.32 8.47
CA ALA A 126 69.00 19.77 8.39
C ALA A 126 70.05 20.87 8.18
N GLN A 127 69.77 21.82 7.29
CA GLN A 127 70.63 23.00 7.05
C GLN A 127 70.75 23.88 8.32
N GLU A 128 69.65 24.12 9.02
CA GLU A 128 69.66 24.87 10.29
C GLU A 128 70.47 24.14 11.37
N ALA A 129 70.37 22.82 11.44
CA ALA A 129 71.15 22.00 12.37
C ALA A 129 72.65 22.01 12.04
N GLU A 130 73.02 21.97 10.76
CA GLU A 130 74.41 22.07 10.31
C GLU A 130 75.02 23.43 10.67
N VAL A 131 74.27 24.52 10.48
CA VAL A 131 74.68 25.89 10.82
C VAL A 131 74.79 26.12 12.33
N THR A 132 73.94 25.48 13.13
CA THR A 132 73.86 25.72 14.58
C THR A 132 74.71 24.78 15.44
N GLU A 133 74.89 23.53 15.03
CA GLU A 133 75.59 22.49 15.81
C GLU A 133 76.96 22.08 15.22
N GLY A 134 77.23 22.44 13.97
CA GLY A 134 78.48 22.17 13.25
C GLY A 134 78.49 20.80 12.54
N ALA A 135 79.10 20.76 11.35
CA ALA A 135 79.21 19.57 10.51
C ALA A 135 79.78 18.37 11.30
N GLY A 136 79.05 17.24 11.28
CA GLY A 136 79.42 15.98 11.95
C GLY A 136 78.86 15.77 13.37
N SER A 137 77.96 16.63 13.85
CA SER A 137 77.13 16.38 15.05
C SER A 137 76.23 15.15 14.83
N THR A 138 75.97 14.36 15.89
CA THR A 138 75.07 13.20 15.82
C THR A 138 73.65 13.59 15.41
N ALA A 139 73.21 14.81 15.75
CA ALA A 139 71.90 15.33 15.37
C ALA A 139 71.88 15.90 13.95
N VAL A 140 73.04 16.32 13.39
CA VAL A 140 73.14 16.67 11.96
C VAL A 140 72.96 15.40 11.14
N ILE A 141 73.66 14.30 11.48
CA ILE A 141 73.57 13.01 10.79
C ILE A 141 72.13 12.46 10.80
N GLU A 142 71.46 12.45 11.97
CA GLU A 142 70.07 11.99 12.08
C GLU A 142 69.12 12.81 11.19
N LYS A 143 69.27 14.14 11.17
CA LYS A 143 68.47 15.02 10.31
C LYS A 143 68.81 14.94 8.82
N THR A 144 70.05 14.58 8.47
CA THR A 144 70.42 14.37 7.06
C THR A 144 69.82 13.06 6.55
N GLU A 145 69.86 11.98 7.34
CA GLU A 145 69.19 10.72 7.01
C GLU A 145 67.66 10.90 6.89
N GLU A 146 67.04 11.71 7.76
CA GLU A 146 65.61 12.05 7.67
C GLU A 146 65.28 12.85 6.39
N ALA A 147 66.12 13.82 6.03
CA ALA A 147 65.95 14.60 4.80
C ALA A 147 66.13 13.76 3.53
N GLU A 148 67.09 12.83 3.51
CA GLU A 148 67.29 11.88 2.40
C GLU A 148 66.10 10.93 2.24
N ALA A 149 65.56 10.41 3.35
CA ALA A 149 64.35 9.57 3.30
C ALA A 149 63.13 10.33 2.79
N ALA A 150 62.94 11.57 3.23
CA ALA A 150 61.84 12.44 2.78
C ALA A 150 61.96 12.78 1.28
N LEU A 151 63.18 13.02 0.78
CA LEU A 151 63.45 13.22 -0.65
C LEU A 151 63.11 11.99 -1.49
N GLN A 152 63.47 10.79 -1.02
CA GLN A 152 63.16 9.55 -1.73
C GLN A 152 61.64 9.33 -1.82
N GLU A 153 60.90 9.55 -0.73
CA GLU A 153 59.44 9.47 -0.75
C GLU A 153 58.81 10.52 -1.68
N ALA A 154 59.35 11.74 -1.71
CA ALA A 154 58.91 12.77 -2.64
C ALA A 154 59.15 12.37 -4.10
N GLN A 155 60.31 11.81 -4.42
CA GLN A 155 60.62 11.34 -5.77
C GLN A 155 59.66 10.22 -6.23
N GLU A 156 59.39 9.23 -5.38
CA GLU A 156 58.44 8.15 -5.68
C GLU A 156 57.02 8.69 -5.92
N SER A 157 56.60 9.71 -5.17
CA SER A 157 55.27 10.33 -5.34
C SER A 157 55.15 11.16 -6.62
N VAL A 158 56.22 11.85 -7.02
CA VAL A 158 56.28 12.63 -8.27
C VAL A 158 56.29 11.69 -9.48
N GLU A 159 57.02 10.58 -9.42
CA GLU A 159 57.02 9.54 -10.45
C GLU A 159 55.62 8.92 -10.59
N ALA A 160 54.95 8.61 -9.48
CA ALA A 160 53.58 8.10 -9.49
C ALA A 160 52.59 9.10 -10.12
N ALA A 161 52.74 10.40 -9.85
CA ALA A 161 51.92 11.44 -10.47
C ALA A 161 52.17 11.56 -11.99
N ALA A 162 53.43 11.44 -12.43
CA ALA A 162 53.81 11.46 -13.85
C ALA A 162 53.32 10.21 -14.61
N GLU A 163 53.40 9.02 -14.00
CA GLU A 163 52.86 7.78 -14.57
C GLU A 163 51.34 7.84 -14.75
N ALA A 164 50.63 8.44 -13.79
CA ALA A 164 49.19 8.62 -13.87
C ALA A 164 48.76 9.55 -15.01
N GLU A 165 49.58 10.55 -15.33
CA GLU A 165 49.38 11.47 -16.46
C GLU A 165 49.56 10.76 -17.81
N GLN A 166 50.64 9.99 -17.98
CA GLN A 166 50.89 9.23 -19.22
C GLN A 166 49.79 8.20 -19.51
N GLN A 167 49.31 7.48 -18.47
CA GLN A 167 48.23 6.50 -18.64
C GLN A 167 46.90 7.14 -19.08
N ILE A 168 46.67 8.41 -18.76
CA ILE A 168 45.45 9.12 -19.16
C ILE A 168 45.57 9.59 -20.62
N GLN A 169 46.74 10.13 -21.02
CA GLN A 169 47.00 10.56 -22.40
C GLN A 169 46.89 9.39 -23.40
N GLU A 170 47.50 8.23 -23.12
CA GLU A 170 47.40 7.05 -24.01
C GLU A 170 45.93 6.59 -24.19
N ASP A 171 45.14 6.63 -23.12
CA ASP A 171 43.72 6.25 -23.11
C ASP A 171 42.81 7.28 -23.83
N GLU A 172 43.20 8.56 -23.81
CA GLU A 172 42.49 9.67 -24.46
C GLU A 172 42.72 9.66 -25.97
N GLU A 173 43.96 9.44 -26.44
CA GLU A 173 44.26 9.20 -27.86
C GLU A 173 43.57 7.93 -28.40
N LEU A 174 43.50 6.86 -27.59
CA LEU A 174 42.75 5.64 -27.91
C LEU A 174 41.24 5.88 -28.02
N ARG A 175 40.69 6.85 -27.28
CA ARG A 175 39.28 7.24 -27.35
C ARG A 175 39.00 8.10 -28.57
N GLU A 176 39.84 9.10 -28.86
CA GLU A 176 39.68 10.00 -30.00
C GLU A 176 39.82 9.25 -31.34
N THR A 177 40.69 8.24 -31.40
CA THR A 177 40.80 7.32 -32.54
C THR A 177 39.61 6.37 -32.69
N VAL A 178 38.90 6.03 -31.62
CA VAL A 178 37.66 5.24 -31.67
C VAL A 178 36.45 6.12 -32.01
N GLU A 179 36.41 7.35 -31.52
CA GLU A 179 35.35 8.33 -31.76
C GLU A 179 35.38 8.85 -33.20
N SER A 180 36.57 9.08 -33.78
CA SER A 180 36.73 9.43 -35.20
C SER A 180 36.36 8.31 -36.19
N THR A 181 36.10 7.07 -35.72
CA THR A 181 35.56 5.99 -36.57
C THR A 181 34.03 5.91 -36.60
N LEU A 182 33.35 6.78 -35.86
CA LEU A 182 31.89 6.88 -35.82
C LEU A 182 31.48 8.28 -36.29
N ASP A 183 31.04 8.38 -37.55
CA ASP A 183 30.54 9.62 -38.15
C ASP A 183 29.48 10.31 -37.27
N THR A 184 29.86 11.41 -36.61
CA THR A 184 28.96 12.48 -36.17
C THR A 184 29.70 13.83 -36.22
N GLU A 185 29.00 14.86 -36.72
CA GLU A 185 29.49 16.19 -37.13
C GLU A 185 30.18 17.02 -36.02
N PRO A 186 30.90 18.11 -36.39
CA PRO A 186 32.05 18.64 -35.64
C PRO A 186 31.67 19.82 -34.74
N GLU A 187 31.80 19.66 -33.43
CA GLU A 187 31.92 20.77 -32.46
C GLU A 187 33.05 20.52 -31.45
N GLN A 188 34.10 19.81 -31.85
CA GLN A 188 35.27 19.51 -30.99
C GLN A 188 36.55 20.29 -31.36
N GLU A 189 36.47 21.26 -32.28
CA GLU A 189 37.66 22.00 -32.75
C GLU A 189 38.09 23.16 -31.82
N GLU A 190 37.34 23.46 -30.76
CA GLU A 190 37.69 24.50 -29.78
C GLU A 190 38.38 23.95 -28.51
N LEU A 191 38.18 22.67 -28.16
CA LEU A 191 38.72 22.09 -26.92
C LEU A 191 40.17 21.57 -27.08
N GLY A 192 40.52 21.07 -28.27
CA GLY A 192 41.89 20.61 -28.57
C GLY A 192 42.93 21.72 -28.62
N SER A 193 42.50 22.98 -28.80
CA SER A 193 43.39 24.15 -28.85
C SER A 193 43.78 24.71 -27.47
N LEU A 194 43.15 24.22 -26.39
CA LEU A 194 43.46 24.60 -25.01
C LEU A 194 44.44 23.64 -24.31
N LEU A 195 44.72 22.49 -24.93
CA LEU A 195 45.64 21.45 -24.42
C LEU A 195 47.06 21.57 -24.98
N GLU A 196 47.39 22.60 -25.75
CA GLU A 196 48.71 22.71 -26.40
C GLU A 196 49.80 23.38 -25.53
N ASN A 197 49.63 23.32 -24.20
CA ASN A 197 50.68 23.63 -23.23
C ASN A 197 50.86 22.42 -22.32
N ASP A 198 51.25 21.30 -22.90
CA ASP A 198 51.77 20.16 -22.15
C ASP A 198 52.95 20.62 -21.28
N LEU A 199 52.96 20.17 -20.03
CA LEU A 199 54.18 20.01 -19.25
C LEU A 199 55.16 19.23 -20.13
N ASN A 200 56.26 19.88 -20.50
CA ASN A 200 57.20 19.35 -21.44
C ASN A 200 57.79 18.08 -20.82
N THR A 201 57.68 16.93 -21.48
CA THR A 201 58.22 15.64 -21.00
C THR A 201 59.75 15.69 -20.83
N GLU A 202 60.40 16.74 -21.34
CA GLU A 202 61.80 17.10 -21.09
C GLU A 202 62.07 17.59 -19.64
N ASP A 203 61.07 18.12 -18.91
CA ASP A 203 61.24 18.64 -17.55
C ASP A 203 61.30 17.52 -16.50
N VAL A 204 60.68 16.36 -16.77
CA VAL A 204 60.71 15.18 -15.88
C VAL A 204 62.00 14.36 -16.05
N GLU A 205 62.54 14.27 -17.28
CA GLU A 205 63.86 13.65 -17.52
C GLU A 205 65.01 14.47 -16.91
N ALA A 206 64.89 15.82 -16.85
CA ALA A 206 65.88 16.69 -16.21
C ALA A 206 65.97 16.48 -14.69
N VAL A 207 64.84 16.20 -14.03
CA VAL A 207 64.81 15.91 -12.59
C VAL A 207 65.46 14.55 -12.28
N GLN A 208 65.45 13.60 -13.21
CA GLN A 208 66.03 12.28 -13.00
C GLN A 208 67.57 12.24 -13.12
N GLU A 209 68.15 13.07 -13.99
CA GLU A 209 69.62 13.20 -14.14
C GLU A 209 70.26 13.91 -12.93
N ASP A 210 69.59 14.93 -12.36
CA ASP A 210 70.11 15.71 -11.22
C ASP A 210 70.02 14.93 -9.88
N PHE A 211 69.04 14.03 -9.73
CA PHE A 211 68.88 13.19 -8.53
C PHE A 211 69.91 12.04 -8.44
N GLU A 212 70.28 11.41 -9.57
CA GLU A 212 71.32 10.36 -9.60
C GLU A 212 72.72 10.94 -9.33
N GLU A 213 72.99 12.18 -9.74
CA GLU A 213 74.27 12.87 -9.46
C GLU A 213 74.39 13.27 -7.98
N ALA A 214 73.30 13.67 -7.33
CA ALA A 214 73.26 14.03 -5.92
C ALA A 214 73.43 12.81 -4.97
N ALA A 215 72.80 11.67 -5.29
CA ALA A 215 72.94 10.45 -4.49
C ALA A 215 74.36 9.85 -4.56
N ALA A 216 75.04 9.98 -5.71
CA ALA A 216 76.39 9.48 -5.91
C ALA A 216 77.49 10.30 -5.18
N LEU A 217 77.23 11.57 -4.88
CA LEU A 217 78.17 12.43 -4.14
C LEU A 217 78.12 12.19 -2.62
N LEU A 218 76.93 11.91 -2.07
CA LEU A 218 76.74 11.60 -0.65
C LEU A 218 77.36 10.24 -0.25
N GLU A 219 77.33 9.24 -1.13
CA GLU A 219 77.99 7.95 -0.91
C GLU A 219 79.53 8.09 -0.79
N GLY A 220 80.11 9.09 -1.47
CA GLY A 220 81.55 9.39 -1.45
C GLY A 220 82.05 10.06 -0.17
N GLU A 221 81.19 10.76 0.57
CA GLU A 221 81.54 11.43 1.84
C GLU A 221 81.38 10.52 3.06
N VAL A 222 80.52 9.50 3.00
CA VAL A 222 80.31 8.53 4.09
C VAL A 222 81.37 7.42 4.10
N GLU A 223 81.92 7.00 2.94
CA GLU A 223 82.98 5.97 2.91
C GLU A 223 84.33 6.47 3.47
N GLY A 224 84.58 7.79 3.46
CA GLY A 224 85.81 8.39 3.99
C GLY A 224 85.92 8.45 5.52
N ALA A 225 84.83 8.18 6.25
CA ALA A 225 84.75 8.39 7.70
C ALA A 225 84.72 7.10 8.54
N THR A 226 84.91 5.91 7.93
CA THR A 226 84.79 4.61 8.63
C THR A 226 86.09 3.83 8.85
N GLU A 227 87.24 4.33 8.40
CA GLU A 227 88.57 3.76 8.71
C GLU A 227 89.39 4.69 9.61
N ASP A 228 89.09 4.73 10.91
CA ASP A 228 90.11 4.89 11.98
C ASP A 228 89.42 5.09 13.34
N SER A 229 89.04 3.99 13.99
CA SER A 229 88.75 4.01 15.43
C SER A 229 89.27 2.74 16.11
N GLU A 230 90.59 2.65 16.30
CA GLU A 230 91.17 1.81 17.35
C GLU A 230 92.04 2.65 18.30
N GLU A 231 91.55 2.74 19.54
CA GLU A 231 92.31 2.72 20.80
C GLU A 231 93.30 3.87 21.10
N ILE A 232 92.90 4.87 21.90
CA ILE A 232 93.84 5.63 22.75
C ILE A 232 93.22 6.05 24.09
N ASP A 233 93.99 5.83 25.17
CA ASP A 233 93.96 6.54 26.46
C ASP A 233 95.45 6.74 26.88
N PRO A 234 95.87 7.72 27.71
CA PRO A 234 95.40 9.10 27.92
C PRO A 234 96.54 10.18 27.92
N VAL A 235 96.14 11.44 27.65
CA VAL A 235 96.60 12.73 28.26
C VAL A 235 98.09 13.15 28.18
N THR A 236 98.36 14.32 27.58
CA THR A 236 98.96 15.51 28.25
C THR A 236 99.00 16.77 27.37
N ASP A 237 98.55 17.88 27.99
CA ASP A 237 98.94 19.30 27.85
C ASP A 237 98.81 20.09 26.52
N ALA A 238 97.82 20.99 26.54
CA ALA A 238 97.78 22.28 25.83
C ALA A 238 98.91 23.23 26.33
N PRO A 239 99.20 24.44 25.74
CA PRO A 239 98.33 25.25 24.88
C PRO A 239 98.96 26.12 23.75
N LEU A 240 98.05 26.56 22.86
CA LEU A 240 97.92 27.87 22.18
C LEU A 240 98.97 28.36 21.14
N GLY A 241 98.46 28.53 19.91
CA GLY A 241 98.93 29.46 18.89
C GLY A 241 97.82 29.70 17.85
N GLU A 242 97.32 30.92 17.79
CA GLU A 242 96.27 31.42 16.89
C GLU A 242 96.74 31.55 15.43
N GLY A 243 95.80 31.38 14.49
CA GLY A 243 95.78 32.08 13.21
C GLY A 243 95.64 31.24 11.94
N GLU A 244 94.39 31.16 11.45
CA GLU A 244 93.98 31.37 10.03
C GLU A 244 94.59 30.45 8.93
N THR A 245 93.85 29.80 8.01
CA THR A 245 92.60 30.14 7.31
C THR A 245 91.96 28.91 6.64
N ALA A 246 90.62 28.90 6.60
CA ALA A 246 89.76 28.47 5.49
C ALA A 246 90.02 27.11 4.81
N ALA A 247 89.25 26.10 5.20
CA ALA A 247 88.81 25.05 4.30
C ALA A 247 87.39 25.42 3.82
N GLU A 248 87.16 25.27 2.52
CA GLU A 248 85.98 25.66 1.75
C GLU A 248 84.64 25.16 2.33
N SER A 249 83.63 25.99 2.13
CA SER A 249 82.24 25.90 2.56
C SER A 249 81.33 25.47 1.40
N ASP A 250 81.71 24.44 0.65
CA ASP A 250 81.01 24.07 -0.60
C ASP A 250 79.72 23.24 -0.40
N GLY A 251 79.51 22.65 0.79
CA GLY A 251 78.30 21.85 1.07
C GLY A 251 77.01 22.68 1.19
N ILE A 252 77.09 23.88 1.78
CA ILE A 252 75.92 24.73 2.06
C ILE A 252 75.33 25.36 0.78
N THR A 253 76.17 25.62 -0.23
CA THR A 253 75.74 26.20 -1.51
C THR A 253 74.95 25.22 -2.38
N ASP A 254 75.24 23.93 -2.28
CA ASP A 254 74.54 22.87 -3.03
C ASP A 254 73.13 22.63 -2.46
N THR A 255 72.98 22.73 -1.14
CA THR A 255 71.69 22.58 -0.45
C THR A 255 70.71 23.73 -0.73
N GLU A 256 71.17 24.99 -0.79
CA GLU A 256 70.33 26.14 -1.12
C GLU A 256 69.81 26.09 -2.58
N GLU A 257 70.64 25.60 -3.51
CA GLU A 257 70.23 25.41 -4.91
C GLU A 257 69.18 24.30 -5.04
N ARG A 258 69.33 23.21 -4.28
CA ARG A 258 68.37 22.08 -4.22
C ARG A 258 67.01 22.48 -3.65
N ILE A 259 66.96 23.27 -2.57
CA ILE A 259 65.69 23.81 -2.03
C ILE A 259 65.01 24.69 -3.09
N GLY A 260 65.78 25.49 -3.82
CA GLY A 260 65.27 26.34 -4.90
C GLY A 260 64.69 25.56 -6.09
N GLN A 261 65.29 24.43 -6.46
CA GLN A 261 64.78 23.55 -7.53
C GLN A 261 63.50 22.81 -7.09
N LEU A 262 63.46 22.28 -5.86
CA LEU A 262 62.28 21.62 -5.30
C LEU A 262 61.08 22.58 -5.24
N GLY A 263 61.30 23.84 -4.86
CA GLY A 263 60.24 24.86 -4.85
C GLY A 263 59.72 25.22 -6.24
N GLN A 264 60.53 25.09 -7.29
CA GLN A 264 60.06 25.27 -8.66
C GLN A 264 59.17 24.11 -9.12
N VAL A 265 59.55 22.87 -8.81
CA VAL A 265 58.77 21.67 -9.14
C VAL A 265 57.44 21.67 -8.39
N GLU A 266 57.44 22.01 -7.10
CA GLU A 266 56.23 22.18 -6.29
C GLU A 266 55.28 23.20 -6.92
N THR A 267 55.78 24.39 -7.28
CA THR A 267 54.97 25.45 -7.90
C THR A 267 54.38 25.00 -9.25
N GLN A 268 55.10 24.19 -10.02
CA GLN A 268 54.59 23.66 -11.30
C GLN A 268 53.49 22.61 -11.08
N LEU A 269 53.66 21.72 -10.10
CA LEU A 269 52.66 20.71 -9.75
C LEU A 269 51.40 21.36 -9.17
N GLU A 270 51.52 22.40 -8.35
CA GLU A 270 50.37 23.18 -7.86
C GLU A 270 49.59 23.83 -9.01
N GLN A 271 50.28 24.44 -9.98
CA GLN A 271 49.64 25.05 -11.16
C GLN A 271 48.96 24.00 -12.04
N ALA A 272 49.57 22.82 -12.18
CA ALA A 272 48.98 21.70 -12.91
C ALA A 272 47.73 21.15 -12.20
N ALA A 273 47.77 21.02 -10.87
CA ALA A 273 46.63 20.59 -10.07
C ALA A 273 45.44 21.58 -10.15
N GLU A 274 45.72 22.88 -10.08
CA GLU A 274 44.69 23.93 -10.20
C GLU A 274 44.03 23.92 -11.59
N ALA A 275 44.82 23.79 -12.66
CA ALA A 275 44.30 23.66 -14.03
C ALA A 275 43.43 22.40 -14.21
N GLU A 276 43.84 21.27 -13.62
CA GLU A 276 43.07 20.03 -13.66
C GLU A 276 41.78 20.08 -12.84
N GLU A 277 41.78 20.84 -11.74
CA GLU A 277 40.58 21.09 -10.94
C GLU A 277 39.55 21.93 -11.70
N ASP A 278 39.98 22.96 -12.45
CA ASP A 278 39.10 23.77 -13.30
C ASP A 278 38.41 22.92 -14.39
N VAL A 279 39.16 22.04 -15.06
CA VAL A 279 38.62 21.10 -16.07
C VAL A 279 37.62 20.12 -15.44
N LYS A 280 37.91 19.63 -14.23
CA LYS A 280 36.97 18.79 -13.46
C LYS A 280 35.67 19.52 -13.16
N GLN A 281 35.71 20.81 -12.78
CA GLN A 281 34.51 21.60 -12.53
C GLN A 281 33.65 21.73 -13.79
N GLU A 282 34.27 21.96 -14.94
CA GLU A 282 33.57 22.02 -16.24
C GLU A 282 32.89 20.69 -16.59
N LEU A 283 33.60 19.56 -16.42
CA LEU A 283 33.03 18.23 -16.64
C LEU A 283 31.85 17.94 -15.71
N ILE A 284 31.89 18.36 -14.44
CA ILE A 284 30.78 18.20 -13.49
C ILE A 284 29.54 18.99 -13.95
N VAL A 285 29.74 20.20 -14.46
CA VAL A 285 28.65 21.01 -15.04
C VAL A 285 28.08 20.34 -16.28
N GLY A 286 28.94 19.80 -17.17
CA GLY A 286 28.55 19.03 -18.34
C GLY A 286 27.70 17.80 -18.00
N VAL A 287 28.13 16.99 -17.02
CA VAL A 287 27.37 15.82 -16.54
C VAL A 287 26.01 16.24 -16.00
N THR A 288 25.94 17.35 -15.28
CA THR A 288 24.67 17.87 -14.74
C THR A 288 23.69 18.23 -15.86
N GLU A 289 24.18 18.85 -16.93
CA GLU A 289 23.36 19.18 -18.09
C GLU A 289 22.89 17.91 -18.84
N LEU A 290 23.78 16.94 -19.03
CA LEU A 290 23.42 15.65 -19.62
C LEU A 290 22.39 14.90 -18.77
N GLN A 291 22.47 14.97 -17.45
CA GLN A 291 21.49 14.39 -16.52
C GLN A 291 20.12 15.11 -16.62
N ASN A 292 20.09 16.43 -16.84
CA ASN A 292 18.85 17.15 -17.13
C ASN A 292 18.24 16.67 -18.45
N GLN A 293 19.05 16.56 -19.51
CA GLN A 293 18.61 16.04 -20.81
C GLN A 293 18.10 14.59 -20.70
N GLN A 294 18.78 13.74 -19.93
CA GLN A 294 18.36 12.37 -19.64
C GLN A 294 16.99 12.32 -18.95
N THR A 295 16.76 13.21 -17.98
CA THR A 295 15.49 13.32 -17.26
C THR A 295 14.36 13.74 -18.20
N ALA A 296 14.60 14.75 -19.03
CA ALA A 296 13.64 15.22 -20.03
C ALA A 296 13.31 14.13 -21.07
N LEU A 297 14.33 13.41 -21.57
CA LEU A 297 14.16 12.25 -22.47
C LEU A 297 13.34 11.13 -21.80
N ALA A 298 13.63 10.81 -20.54
CA ALA A 298 12.90 9.79 -19.78
C ALA A 298 11.43 10.17 -19.58
N ASP A 299 11.13 11.44 -19.33
CA ASP A 299 9.76 11.93 -19.18
C ASP A 299 8.98 11.93 -20.51
N ARG A 300 9.62 12.31 -21.63
CA ARG A 300 9.04 12.15 -22.97
C ARG A 300 8.81 10.68 -23.31
N PHE A 301 9.75 9.80 -22.97
CA PHE A 301 9.60 8.37 -23.18
C PHE A 301 8.41 7.79 -22.37
N LYS A 302 8.22 8.21 -21.12
CA LYS A 302 7.05 7.81 -20.31
C LYS A 302 5.71 8.19 -20.97
N VAL A 303 5.64 9.29 -21.72
CA VAL A 303 4.41 9.68 -22.46
C VAL A 303 4.04 8.64 -23.51
N ILE A 304 5.05 8.08 -24.19
CA ILE A 304 4.86 7.04 -25.22
C ILE A 304 4.42 5.74 -24.56
N LEU A 305 5.05 5.36 -23.45
CA LEU A 305 4.65 4.18 -22.67
C LEU A 305 3.21 4.31 -22.14
N ASP A 306 2.82 5.49 -21.63
CA ASP A 306 1.45 5.74 -21.18
C ASP A 306 0.43 5.61 -22.33
N ALA A 307 0.81 5.94 -23.56
CA ALA A 307 -0.03 5.77 -24.73
C ALA A 307 -0.14 4.30 -25.17
N ILE A 308 0.93 3.51 -25.00
CA ILE A 308 0.93 2.06 -25.23
C ILE A 308 0.01 1.36 -24.20
N ASP A 309 0.13 1.71 -22.92
CA ASP A 309 -0.69 1.14 -21.84
C ASP A 309 -2.18 1.39 -22.06
N ARG A 310 -2.56 2.60 -22.47
CA ARG A 310 -3.95 2.96 -22.80
C ARG A 310 -4.52 2.14 -23.96
N ARG A 311 -3.66 1.58 -24.81
CA ARG A 311 -4.03 0.72 -25.95
C ARG A 311 -3.83 -0.77 -25.66
N GLY A 312 -3.46 -1.13 -24.42
CA GLY A 312 -3.31 -2.51 -23.98
C GLY A 312 -2.02 -3.21 -24.40
N GLY A 313 -0.96 -2.45 -24.71
CA GLY A 313 0.38 -3.02 -24.93
C GLY A 313 1.14 -3.28 -23.63
N ASP A 314 2.23 -4.06 -23.71
CA ASP A 314 3.12 -4.35 -22.59
C ASP A 314 4.27 -3.32 -22.55
N THR A 315 4.48 -2.69 -21.39
CA THR A 315 5.52 -1.67 -21.17
C THR A 315 6.44 -1.98 -19.99
N GLU A 316 6.28 -3.13 -19.34
CA GLU A 316 6.95 -3.44 -18.07
C GLU A 316 8.48 -3.43 -18.19
N SER A 317 9.02 -3.99 -19.28
CA SER A 317 10.47 -4.00 -19.54
C SER A 317 11.04 -2.60 -19.73
N TYR A 318 10.35 -1.72 -20.46
CA TYR A 318 10.78 -0.34 -20.69
C TYR A 318 10.75 0.49 -19.39
N ARG A 319 9.70 0.32 -18.58
CA ARG A 319 9.58 1.02 -17.29
C ARG A 319 10.65 0.57 -16.29
N THR A 320 10.99 -0.72 -16.30
CA THR A 320 12.09 -1.25 -15.49
C THR A 320 13.44 -0.66 -15.92
N TYR A 321 13.68 -0.55 -17.23
CA TYR A 321 14.89 0.09 -17.75
C TYR A 321 14.99 1.57 -17.35
N ILE A 322 13.92 2.35 -17.54
CA ILE A 322 13.87 3.76 -17.10
C ILE A 322 14.14 3.86 -15.60
N ALA A 323 13.55 2.99 -14.77
CA ALA A 323 13.77 3.00 -13.33
C ALA A 323 15.22 2.68 -12.94
N ALA A 324 15.88 1.77 -13.66
CA ALA A 324 17.29 1.44 -13.45
C ALA A 324 18.23 2.59 -13.83
N VAL A 325 17.88 3.34 -14.88
CA VAL A 325 18.72 4.41 -15.44
C VAL A 325 18.50 5.77 -14.76
N SER A 326 17.29 6.03 -14.26
CA SER A 326 16.93 7.29 -13.58
C SER A 326 17.33 7.30 -12.08
N GLY A 327 18.04 6.27 -11.62
CA GLY A 327 18.57 6.21 -10.27
C GLY A 327 19.84 7.06 -10.15
N ILE A 328 19.83 8.02 -9.24
CA ILE A 328 21.05 8.76 -8.87
C ILE A 328 21.95 7.78 -8.10
N GLU A 329 23.03 7.29 -8.72
CA GLU A 329 24.11 6.61 -8.01
C GLU A 329 24.85 7.67 -7.18
N ILE A 330 24.56 7.71 -5.89
CA ILE A 330 25.25 8.60 -4.95
C ILE A 330 26.57 7.93 -4.60
N ASP A 331 27.64 8.30 -5.30
CA ASP A 331 29.00 7.96 -4.91
C ASP A 331 29.36 8.80 -3.67
N VAL A 332 29.57 8.14 -2.53
CA VAL A 332 29.64 8.77 -1.19
C VAL A 332 31.07 9.23 -0.84
N THR A 333 32.00 9.16 -1.78
CA THR A 333 33.43 9.38 -1.56
C THR A 333 33.91 10.81 -1.81
N ASP A 334 33.19 11.65 -2.57
CA ASP A 334 33.52 13.06 -2.77
C ASP A 334 32.54 13.98 -2.04
N THR A 335 32.94 14.47 -0.87
CA THR A 335 32.12 15.36 -0.02
C THR A 335 32.00 16.78 -0.57
N GLN A 336 32.94 17.21 -1.43
CA GLN A 336 32.93 18.55 -2.02
C GLN A 336 32.05 18.58 -3.28
N GLY A 337 32.17 17.57 -4.16
CA GLY A 337 31.30 17.41 -5.33
C GLY A 337 29.83 17.12 -4.98
N LEU A 338 29.57 16.49 -3.83
CA LEU A 338 28.21 16.22 -3.33
C LEU A 338 27.43 17.51 -3.10
N MET A 339 28.05 18.55 -2.53
CA MET A 339 27.35 19.82 -2.24
C MET A 339 26.99 20.60 -3.50
N VAL A 340 27.89 20.62 -4.49
CA VAL A 340 27.63 21.28 -5.78
C VAL A 340 26.49 20.58 -6.51
N ARG A 341 26.49 19.24 -6.56
CA ARG A 341 25.41 18.44 -7.17
C ARG A 341 24.08 18.63 -6.45
N LEU A 342 24.08 18.71 -5.11
CA LEU A 342 22.87 18.97 -4.33
C LEU A 342 22.33 20.37 -4.58
N LEU A 343 23.20 21.39 -4.68
CA LEU A 343 22.81 22.77 -4.97
C LEU A 343 22.32 22.92 -6.41
N ALA A 344 22.97 22.27 -7.37
CA ALA A 344 22.55 22.24 -8.77
C ALA A 344 21.20 21.53 -8.92
N TRP A 345 21.00 20.38 -8.28
CA TRP A 345 19.70 19.73 -8.19
C TRP A 345 18.67 20.63 -7.48
N ALA A 346 19.05 21.32 -6.41
CA ALA A 346 18.13 22.19 -5.66
C ALA A 346 17.63 23.38 -6.50
N GLN A 347 18.48 23.93 -7.36
CA GLN A 347 18.16 25.05 -8.25
C GLN A 347 17.59 24.62 -9.61
N SER A 348 17.69 23.34 -9.98
CA SER A 348 17.15 22.87 -11.26
C SER A 348 15.62 22.91 -11.28
N GLU A 349 15.06 23.34 -12.42
CA GLU A 349 13.61 23.45 -12.61
C GLU A 349 12.90 22.09 -12.51
N GLU A 350 13.58 21.01 -12.87
CA GLU A 350 13.05 19.64 -12.86
C GLU A 350 13.39 18.83 -11.59
N GLY A 351 14.36 19.30 -10.79
CA GLY A 351 14.78 18.67 -9.53
C GLY A 351 14.11 19.30 -8.31
N GLY A 352 14.89 20.09 -7.57
CA GLY A 352 14.54 20.64 -6.27
C GLY A 352 13.41 21.66 -6.32
N LEU A 353 13.33 22.51 -7.35
CA LEU A 353 12.23 23.48 -7.49
C LEU A 353 10.89 22.77 -7.72
N ARG A 354 10.88 21.71 -8.53
CA ARG A 354 9.68 20.88 -8.74
C ARG A 354 9.27 20.20 -7.45
N TRP A 355 10.20 19.58 -6.74
CA TRP A 355 9.93 18.95 -5.45
C TRP A 355 9.40 19.95 -4.41
N ALA A 356 10.01 21.15 -4.32
CA ALA A 356 9.57 22.22 -3.44
C ALA A 356 8.15 22.71 -3.80
N ARG A 357 7.81 22.82 -5.09
CA ARG A 357 6.45 23.14 -5.54
C ARG A 357 5.45 22.04 -5.17
N SER A 358 5.79 20.77 -5.41
CA SER A 358 4.98 19.62 -5.03
C SER A 358 4.76 19.54 -3.51
N LEU A 359 5.80 19.80 -2.72
CA LEU A 359 5.71 19.90 -1.27
C LEU A 359 4.85 21.09 -0.83
N GLY A 360 4.97 22.23 -1.49
CA GLY A 360 4.13 23.40 -1.27
C GLY A 360 2.65 23.11 -1.53
N ILE A 361 2.33 22.41 -2.63
CA ILE A 361 0.96 21.98 -2.94
C ILE A 361 0.46 20.97 -1.89
N PHE A 362 1.28 20.00 -1.49
CA PHE A 362 0.96 19.05 -0.42
C PHE A 362 0.59 19.79 0.88
N LEU A 363 1.46 20.69 1.35
CA LEU A 363 1.22 21.48 2.56
C LEU A 363 0.00 22.39 2.41
N GLY A 364 -0.23 22.95 1.22
CA GLY A 364 -1.43 23.73 0.90
C GLY A 364 -2.71 22.91 1.06
N ILE A 365 -2.76 21.70 0.50
CA ILE A 365 -3.91 20.79 0.62
C ILE A 365 -4.15 20.39 2.08
N VAL A 366 -3.10 20.04 2.81
CA VAL A 366 -3.19 19.68 4.25
C VAL A 366 -3.69 20.87 5.07
N SER A 367 -3.20 22.08 4.79
CA SER A 367 -3.63 23.30 5.47
C SER A 367 -5.11 23.62 5.19
N VAL A 368 -5.54 23.52 3.93
CA VAL A 368 -6.95 23.70 3.55
C VAL A 368 -7.83 22.66 4.25
N SER A 369 -7.39 21.39 4.30
CA SER A 369 -8.11 20.35 5.04
C SER A 369 -8.19 20.66 6.54
N GLY A 370 -7.12 21.18 7.14
CA GLY A 370 -7.12 21.66 8.53
C GLY A 370 -8.14 22.77 8.76
N VAL A 371 -8.25 23.74 7.84
CA VAL A 371 -9.25 24.81 7.89
C VAL A 371 -10.67 24.24 7.77
N VAL A 372 -10.91 23.33 6.82
CA VAL A 372 -12.21 22.65 6.66
C VAL A 372 -12.56 21.84 7.90
N SER A 373 -11.60 21.14 8.49
CA SER A 373 -11.77 20.36 9.72
C SER A 373 -12.13 21.26 10.91
N TRP A 374 -11.47 22.41 11.03
CA TRP A 374 -11.78 23.41 12.06
C TRP A 374 -13.19 23.99 11.89
N PHE A 375 -13.52 24.51 10.70
CA PHE A 375 -14.84 25.08 10.42
C PHE A 375 -15.96 24.04 10.53
N GLY A 376 -15.79 22.89 9.90
CA GLY A 376 -16.79 21.81 9.90
C GLY A 376 -16.99 21.21 11.29
N GLY A 377 -15.92 21.02 12.07
CA GLY A 377 -16.02 20.57 13.45
C GLY A 377 -16.75 21.57 14.34
N ASN A 378 -16.45 22.87 14.22
CA ASN A 378 -17.16 23.92 14.97
C ASN A 378 -18.63 24.02 14.56
N ALA A 379 -18.94 23.83 13.28
CA ALA A 379 -20.32 23.80 12.80
C ALA A 379 -21.09 22.58 13.35
N LEU A 380 -20.45 21.41 13.43
CA LEU A 380 -21.02 20.21 14.05
C LEU A 380 -21.27 20.43 15.55
N ASP A 381 -20.29 20.96 16.29
CA ASP A 381 -20.44 21.34 17.71
C ASP A 381 -21.63 22.29 17.89
N ALA A 382 -21.72 23.36 17.09
CA ALA A 382 -22.82 24.31 17.16
C ALA A 382 -24.20 23.69 16.84
N LEU A 383 -24.24 22.71 15.95
CA LEU A 383 -25.46 22.00 15.58
C LEU A 383 -25.92 21.07 16.71
N PHE A 384 -25.00 20.34 17.35
CA PHE A 384 -25.31 19.47 18.49
C PHE A 384 -25.76 20.26 19.71
N VAL A 385 -25.14 21.40 20.03
CA VAL A 385 -25.61 22.29 21.11
C VAL A 385 -27.04 22.78 20.88
N ARG A 386 -27.44 22.98 19.61
CA ARG A 386 -28.79 23.41 19.25
C ARG A 386 -29.82 22.29 19.31
N THR A 387 -29.40 21.03 19.19
CA THR A 387 -30.28 19.86 19.22
C THR A 387 -30.01 19.04 20.47
N SER A 388 -30.89 19.10 21.48
CA SER A 388 -30.78 18.37 22.75
C SER A 388 -30.94 16.83 22.64
N PHE A 389 -30.67 16.25 21.48
CA PHE A 389 -30.97 14.87 21.13
C PHE A 389 -29.80 13.91 21.38
N ALA A 390 -28.56 14.43 21.44
CA ALA A 390 -27.35 13.61 21.57
C ALA A 390 -26.78 13.66 23.00
N SER A 391 -26.18 12.56 23.44
CA SER A 391 -25.35 12.55 24.65
C SER A 391 -24.01 13.22 24.39
N GLU A 392 -23.42 13.84 25.41
CA GLU A 392 -22.10 14.50 25.31
C GLU A 392 -21.01 13.57 24.75
N LEU A 393 -21.09 12.27 25.07
CA LEU A 393 -20.16 11.26 24.56
C LEU A 393 -20.33 11.02 23.06
N PHE A 394 -21.57 10.98 22.55
CA PHE A 394 -21.84 10.77 21.14
C PHE A 394 -21.42 11.97 20.30
N GLU A 395 -21.74 13.17 20.77
CA GLU A 395 -21.29 14.43 20.15
C GLU A 395 -19.75 14.46 20.03
N GLY A 396 -19.06 14.24 21.15
CA GLY A 396 -17.60 14.23 21.18
C GLY A 396 -17.00 13.17 20.26
N PHE A 397 -17.64 12.01 20.12
CA PHE A 397 -17.21 10.95 19.20
C PHE A 397 -17.36 11.38 17.73
N ILE A 398 -18.52 11.89 17.32
CA ILE A 398 -18.79 12.30 15.94
C ILE A 398 -17.88 13.43 15.51
N VAL A 399 -17.74 14.47 16.34
CA VAL A 399 -16.92 15.65 16.02
C VAL A 399 -15.45 15.28 15.92
N LYS A 400 -14.92 14.47 16.85
CA LYS A 400 -13.52 13.99 16.79
C LYS A 400 -13.28 13.11 15.58
N THR A 401 -14.23 12.23 15.24
CA THR A 401 -14.13 11.34 14.08
C THR A 401 -14.13 12.16 12.79
N PHE A 402 -15.03 13.14 12.67
CA PHE A 402 -15.06 14.05 11.52
C PHE A 402 -13.75 14.84 11.39
N ARG A 403 -13.33 15.54 12.45
CA ARG A 403 -12.11 16.37 12.42
C ARG A 403 -10.87 15.58 12.00
N ARG A 404 -10.68 14.39 12.57
CA ARG A 404 -9.56 13.50 12.25
C ARG A 404 -9.69 12.91 10.85
N GLY A 405 -10.88 12.46 10.48
CA GLY A 405 -11.16 11.89 9.16
C GLY A 405 -10.87 12.88 8.02
N THR A 406 -11.28 14.14 8.17
CA THR A 406 -10.99 15.20 7.20
C THR A 406 -9.49 15.43 7.04
N ILE A 407 -8.74 15.50 8.14
CA ILE A 407 -7.28 15.68 8.10
C ILE A 407 -6.62 14.49 7.39
N VAL A 408 -6.98 13.26 7.76
CA VAL A 408 -6.46 12.05 7.10
C VAL A 408 -6.75 12.09 5.60
N MET A 409 -7.98 12.40 5.20
CA MET A 409 -8.34 12.52 3.78
C MET A 409 -7.52 13.60 3.07
N GLY A 410 -7.30 14.74 3.73
CA GLY A 410 -6.44 15.82 3.22
C GLY A 410 -4.99 15.38 3.01
N VAL A 411 -4.42 14.61 3.95
CA VAL A 411 -3.07 14.04 3.80
C VAL A 411 -3.04 13.05 2.63
N LEU A 412 -4.04 12.18 2.49
CA LEU A 412 -4.11 11.25 1.36
C LEU A 412 -4.17 11.96 0.02
N ILE A 413 -5.05 12.96 -0.12
CA ILE A 413 -5.12 13.78 -1.34
C ILE A 413 -3.81 14.55 -1.54
N GLY A 414 -3.19 15.04 -0.47
CA GLY A 414 -1.89 15.70 -0.54
C GLY A 414 -0.82 14.80 -1.13
N LEU A 415 -0.75 13.52 -0.73
CA LEU A 415 0.27 12.57 -1.17
C LEU A 415 0.31 12.41 -2.70
N THR A 416 -0.80 12.65 -3.42
CA THR A 416 -0.79 12.62 -4.89
C THR A 416 0.06 13.73 -5.50
N ALA A 417 0.18 14.89 -4.82
CA ALA A 417 1.04 15.98 -5.28
C ALA A 417 2.54 15.63 -5.18
N LEU A 418 2.89 14.68 -4.32
CA LEU A 418 4.23 14.12 -4.18
C LEU A 418 4.49 12.94 -5.13
N GLY A 419 3.55 12.60 -6.01
CA GLY A 419 3.67 11.48 -6.95
C GLY A 419 3.40 10.10 -6.34
N VAL A 420 2.92 10.03 -5.09
CA VAL A 420 2.57 8.76 -4.44
C VAL A 420 1.24 8.26 -5.00
N SER A 421 1.22 7.03 -5.54
CA SER A 421 -0.02 6.43 -6.02
C SER A 421 -0.94 6.04 -4.84
N LEU A 422 -2.19 6.51 -4.87
CA LEU A 422 -3.20 6.13 -3.86
C LEU A 422 -3.89 4.80 -4.17
N GLY A 423 -3.63 4.17 -5.31
CA GLY A 423 -4.32 2.95 -5.78
C GLY A 423 -4.36 1.83 -4.73
N PRO A 424 -3.20 1.38 -4.20
CA PRO A 424 -3.15 0.33 -3.17
C PRO A 424 -3.91 0.72 -1.89
N LEU A 425 -3.82 1.99 -1.49
CA LEU A 425 -4.48 2.48 -0.27
C LEU A 425 -6.01 2.58 -0.44
N LEU A 426 -6.47 3.02 -1.62
CA LEU A 426 -7.88 3.02 -1.98
C LEU A 426 -8.44 1.60 -2.08
N ALA A 427 -7.67 0.63 -2.58
CA ALA A 427 -8.05 -0.77 -2.57
C ALA A 427 -8.23 -1.30 -1.14
N LEU A 428 -7.30 -0.98 -0.24
CA LEU A 428 -7.40 -1.32 1.19
C LEU A 428 -8.64 -0.69 1.84
N ILE A 429 -8.84 0.62 1.65
CA ILE A 429 -10.00 1.36 2.18
C ILE A 429 -11.31 0.81 1.59
N GLY A 430 -11.34 0.48 0.30
CA GLY A 430 -12.48 -0.14 -0.36
C GLY A 430 -12.84 -1.49 0.27
N GLY A 431 -11.84 -2.35 0.48
CA GLY A 431 -12.00 -3.63 1.18
C GLY A 431 -12.50 -3.47 2.62
N ALA A 432 -11.90 -2.55 3.38
CA ALA A 432 -12.32 -2.25 4.75
C ALA A 432 -13.76 -1.70 4.81
N SER A 433 -14.12 -0.82 3.87
CA SER A 433 -15.46 -0.22 3.77
C SER A 433 -16.52 -1.27 3.45
N PHE A 434 -16.20 -2.25 2.60
CA PHE A 434 -17.07 -3.39 2.32
C PHE A 434 -17.33 -4.19 3.59
N ILE A 435 -16.28 -4.59 4.32
CA ILE A 435 -16.43 -5.34 5.59
C ILE A 435 -17.27 -4.56 6.60
N LEU A 436 -17.04 -3.24 6.72
CA LEU A 436 -17.82 -2.37 7.60
C LEU A 436 -19.30 -2.30 7.18
N ALA A 437 -19.59 -2.24 5.87
CA ALA A 437 -20.96 -2.26 5.37
C ALA A 437 -21.68 -3.57 5.69
N PHE A 438 -21.01 -4.72 5.57
CA PHE A 438 -21.57 -6.01 5.98
C PHE A 438 -21.82 -6.07 7.50
N ALA A 439 -20.90 -5.54 8.31
CA ALA A 439 -21.08 -5.48 9.76
C ALA A 439 -22.28 -4.60 10.17
N LEU A 440 -22.54 -3.52 9.43
CA LEU A 440 -23.63 -2.57 9.70
C LEU A 440 -24.95 -2.92 8.99
N GLN A 441 -24.97 -3.95 8.13
CA GLN A 441 -26.13 -4.30 7.30
C GLN A 441 -27.43 -4.47 8.10
N SER A 442 -27.37 -5.15 9.26
CA SER A 442 -28.54 -5.38 10.12
C SER A 442 -29.07 -4.08 10.75
N ASN A 443 -28.16 -3.20 11.20
CA ASN A 443 -28.55 -1.93 11.80
C ASN A 443 -29.22 -1.01 10.78
N LEU A 444 -28.69 -0.96 9.55
CA LEU A 444 -29.27 -0.17 8.47
C LEU A 444 -30.61 -0.74 7.99
N SER A 445 -30.75 -2.07 7.96
CA SER A 445 -32.02 -2.75 7.69
C SER A 445 -33.09 -2.37 8.72
N ASN A 446 -32.77 -2.41 10.02
CA ASN A 446 -33.68 -1.99 11.08
C ASN A 446 -34.09 -0.52 10.96
N LEU A 447 -33.14 0.36 10.67
CA LEU A 447 -33.40 1.78 10.42
C LEU A 447 -34.39 1.98 9.26
N ALA A 448 -34.14 1.34 8.12
CA ALA A 448 -35.00 1.43 6.95
C ALA A 448 -36.40 0.86 7.21
N SER A 449 -36.49 -0.31 7.85
CA SER A 449 -37.76 -0.90 8.25
C SER A 449 -38.53 -0.02 9.24
N GLY A 450 -37.85 0.64 10.18
CA GLY A 450 -38.46 1.60 11.10
C GLY A 450 -39.08 2.79 10.38
N LEU A 451 -38.34 3.39 9.44
CA LEU A 451 -38.86 4.47 8.60
C LEU A 451 -40.05 4.01 7.75
N MET A 452 -40.01 2.80 7.19
CA MET A 452 -41.12 2.24 6.42
C MET A 452 -42.37 2.00 7.28
N LEU A 453 -42.22 1.48 8.51
CA LEU A 453 -43.32 1.31 9.46
C LEU A 453 -43.96 2.67 9.81
N MET A 454 -43.14 3.70 10.07
CA MET A 454 -43.63 5.04 10.37
C MET A 454 -44.30 5.72 9.16
N PHE A 455 -43.82 5.45 7.94
CA PHE A 455 -44.35 6.03 6.72
C PHE A 455 -45.66 5.38 6.27
N TYR A 456 -45.69 4.05 6.17
CA TYR A 456 -46.87 3.31 5.72
C TYR A 456 -47.91 3.09 6.80
N LYS A 457 -47.51 3.17 8.08
CA LYS A 457 -48.37 2.99 9.26
C LYS A 457 -49.33 1.79 9.16
N PRO A 458 -48.83 0.55 9.00
CA PRO A 458 -49.68 -0.64 9.06
C PRO A 458 -50.37 -0.83 10.43
N PHE A 459 -49.85 -0.17 11.47
CA PHE A 459 -50.43 -0.02 12.79
C PHE A 459 -49.91 1.29 13.43
N ASP A 460 -50.58 1.77 14.48
CA ASP A 460 -50.13 2.90 15.29
C ASP A 460 -49.98 2.51 16.77
N VAL A 461 -49.42 3.41 17.58
CA VAL A 461 -49.28 3.21 19.03
C VAL A 461 -50.67 3.02 19.66
N GLY A 462 -50.81 1.96 20.46
CA GLY A 462 -52.06 1.55 21.08
C GLY A 462 -52.83 0.48 20.30
N ASP A 463 -52.44 0.14 19.07
CA ASP A 463 -53.08 -0.93 18.32
C ASP A 463 -52.77 -2.31 18.90
N GLU A 464 -53.76 -3.20 18.85
CA GLU A 464 -53.61 -4.61 19.17
C GLU A 464 -53.19 -5.36 17.89
N VAL A 465 -52.01 -5.97 17.90
CA VAL A 465 -51.44 -6.60 16.71
C VAL A 465 -50.97 -8.02 16.98
N LYS A 466 -50.96 -8.83 15.93
CA LYS A 466 -50.26 -10.12 15.89
C LYS A 466 -49.17 -10.07 14.84
N VAL A 467 -47.92 -10.12 15.27
CA VAL A 467 -46.72 -9.99 14.43
C VAL A 467 -45.53 -10.65 15.16
N ALA A 468 -44.51 -11.11 14.44
CA ALA A 468 -43.33 -11.77 14.99
C ALA A 468 -43.66 -12.99 15.89
N GLY A 469 -44.76 -13.68 15.57
CA GLY A 469 -45.27 -14.81 16.36
C GLY A 469 -45.89 -14.43 17.73
N MET A 470 -46.02 -13.15 18.05
CA MET A 470 -46.55 -12.63 19.31
C MET A 470 -47.85 -11.85 19.11
N TRP A 471 -48.69 -11.83 20.14
CA TRP A 471 -49.93 -11.05 20.20
C TRP A 471 -49.82 -10.05 21.35
N ALA A 472 -49.79 -8.76 21.02
CA ALA A 472 -49.47 -7.71 21.97
C ALA A 472 -50.04 -6.36 21.51
N ILE A 473 -49.98 -5.36 22.39
CA ILE A 473 -50.36 -3.98 22.09
C ILE A 473 -49.09 -3.19 21.74
N VAL A 474 -49.14 -2.35 20.71
CA VAL A 474 -48.01 -1.50 20.32
C VAL A 474 -47.83 -0.41 21.37
N ASP A 475 -46.65 -0.35 22.01
CA ASP A 475 -46.32 0.64 23.03
C ASP A 475 -45.59 1.85 22.44
N SER A 476 -44.55 1.61 21.63
CA SER A 476 -43.77 2.67 21.00
C SER A 476 -43.01 2.17 19.77
N ILE A 477 -42.80 3.06 18.80
CA ILE A 477 -42.03 2.77 17.57
C ILE A 477 -40.81 3.69 17.56
N SER A 478 -39.61 3.11 17.54
CA SER A 478 -38.35 3.83 17.38
C SER A 478 -37.75 3.56 15.99
N LEU A 479 -36.65 4.25 15.64
CA LEU A 479 -35.96 4.04 14.38
C LEU A 479 -35.41 2.61 14.22
N ALA A 480 -34.97 1.96 15.30
CA ALA A 480 -34.36 0.63 15.24
C ALA A 480 -35.30 -0.52 15.66
N ASN A 481 -36.17 -0.27 16.65
CA ASN A 481 -37.01 -1.29 17.27
C ASN A 481 -38.45 -0.80 17.47
N THR A 482 -39.40 -1.73 17.51
CA THR A 482 -40.78 -1.52 17.96
C THR A 482 -40.95 -2.21 19.30
N THR A 483 -41.45 -1.48 20.29
CA THR A 483 -41.76 -2.00 21.62
C THR A 483 -43.22 -2.38 21.68
N PHE A 484 -43.49 -3.60 22.15
CA PHE A 484 -44.83 -4.11 22.37
C PHE A 484 -45.05 -4.37 23.86
N LYS A 485 -46.26 -4.11 24.33
CA LYS A 485 -46.73 -4.50 25.65
C LYS A 485 -47.53 -5.79 25.55
N SER A 486 -46.99 -6.87 26.12
CA SER A 486 -47.66 -8.16 26.24
C SER A 486 -48.91 -8.04 27.11
N TRP A 487 -49.86 -8.96 26.93
CA TRP A 487 -51.04 -9.08 27.79
C TRP A 487 -50.68 -9.32 29.27
N ASN A 488 -49.49 -9.87 29.53
CA ASN A 488 -48.95 -10.06 30.88
C ASN A 488 -48.30 -8.79 31.48
N GLY A 489 -48.24 -7.68 30.73
CA GLY A 489 -47.64 -6.42 31.16
C GLY A 489 -46.14 -6.27 30.89
N GLU A 490 -45.51 -7.25 30.24
CA GLU A 490 -44.10 -7.21 29.85
C GLU A 490 -43.87 -6.31 28.62
N LEU A 491 -42.78 -5.56 28.61
CA LEU A 491 -42.34 -4.80 27.43
C LEU A 491 -41.34 -5.63 26.63
N VAL A 492 -41.66 -5.85 25.36
CA VAL A 492 -40.85 -6.64 24.42
C VAL A 492 -40.40 -5.75 23.28
N ALA A 493 -39.10 -5.48 23.20
CA ALA A 493 -38.50 -4.74 22.10
C ALA A 493 -38.12 -5.70 20.96
N VAL A 494 -38.70 -5.48 19.78
CA VAL A 494 -38.47 -6.30 18.59
C VAL A 494 -37.79 -5.46 17.51
N PRO A 495 -36.73 -5.96 16.85
CA PRO A 495 -36.11 -5.28 15.73
C PRO A 495 -37.12 -4.97 14.62
N ASN A 496 -37.07 -3.74 14.09
CA ASN A 496 -38.03 -3.29 13.08
C ASN A 496 -37.98 -4.15 11.81
N SER A 497 -36.80 -4.66 11.43
CA SER A 497 -36.67 -5.56 10.29
C SER A 497 -37.43 -6.88 10.50
N THR A 498 -37.51 -7.39 11.72
CA THR A 498 -38.32 -8.59 12.04
C THR A 498 -39.80 -8.29 11.89
N VAL A 499 -40.27 -7.14 12.39
CA VAL A 499 -41.68 -6.72 12.30
C VAL A 499 -42.08 -6.51 10.84
N TRP A 500 -41.24 -5.82 10.06
CA TRP A 500 -41.52 -5.49 8.66
C TRP A 500 -41.51 -6.70 7.73
N ASN A 501 -40.65 -7.70 8.01
CA ASN A 501 -40.54 -8.89 7.17
C ASN A 501 -41.54 -10.00 7.52
N ASP A 502 -42.32 -9.86 8.60
CA ASP A 502 -43.37 -10.81 8.98
C ASP A 502 -44.76 -10.31 8.55
N ASN A 503 -45.75 -11.21 8.56
CA ASN A 503 -47.14 -10.86 8.34
C ASN A 503 -47.68 -10.06 9.53
N ILE A 504 -48.14 -8.84 9.25
CA ILE A 504 -48.71 -7.94 10.25
C ILE A 504 -50.23 -8.08 10.25
N TYR A 505 -50.80 -8.60 11.34
CA TYR A 505 -52.25 -8.62 11.56
C TYR A 505 -52.62 -7.51 12.54
N ASN A 506 -53.20 -6.42 12.06
CA ASN A 506 -53.74 -5.37 12.91
C ASN A 506 -55.20 -5.70 13.28
N LEU A 507 -55.45 -5.94 14.56
CA LEU A 507 -56.75 -6.38 15.08
C LEU A 507 -57.67 -5.21 15.44
N THR A 508 -57.15 -3.99 15.55
CA THR A 508 -57.88 -2.77 15.96
C THR A 508 -57.96 -1.70 14.87
N HIS A 509 -57.32 -1.90 13.71
CA HIS A 509 -57.40 -0.99 12.56
C HIS A 509 -58.85 -0.74 12.10
N THR A 510 -59.72 -1.74 12.22
CA THR A 510 -61.13 -1.60 11.86
C THR A 510 -61.96 -1.31 13.11
N ASP A 511 -62.93 -0.39 13.01
CA ASP A 511 -63.79 0.00 14.13
C ASP A 511 -64.73 -1.11 14.63
N VAL A 512 -64.86 -2.19 13.85
CA VAL A 512 -65.74 -3.32 14.15
C VAL A 512 -64.99 -4.63 14.06
N ARG A 513 -65.20 -5.50 15.04
CA ARG A 513 -64.56 -6.81 15.15
C ARG A 513 -65.62 -7.91 15.19
N LYS A 514 -65.32 -9.03 14.53
CA LYS A 514 -66.18 -10.21 14.53
C LYS A 514 -65.89 -11.05 15.77
N VAL A 515 -66.85 -11.11 16.69
CA VAL A 515 -66.84 -12.02 17.83
C VAL A 515 -67.29 -13.39 17.33
N LYS A 516 -66.52 -14.44 17.62
CA LYS A 516 -66.84 -15.81 17.24
C LYS A 516 -66.61 -16.76 18.41
N HIS A 517 -67.67 -17.50 18.76
CA HIS A 517 -67.61 -18.62 19.68
C HIS A 517 -67.73 -19.92 18.90
N THR A 518 -66.98 -20.94 19.31
CA THR A 518 -67.08 -22.29 18.75
C THR A 518 -67.32 -23.26 19.91
N LEU A 519 -68.46 -23.93 19.86
CA LEU A 519 -68.98 -24.78 20.92
C LEU A 519 -69.08 -26.22 20.39
N ARG A 520 -68.97 -27.19 21.30
CA ARG A 520 -69.10 -28.61 20.99
C ARG A 520 -70.49 -29.07 21.43
N LEU A 521 -71.35 -29.42 20.50
CA LEU A 521 -72.69 -29.94 20.80
C LEU A 521 -72.67 -31.47 20.85
N ASN A 522 -73.52 -32.04 21.69
CA ASN A 522 -73.78 -33.47 21.62
C ASN A 522 -74.45 -33.84 20.28
N VAL A 523 -74.21 -35.06 19.81
CA VAL A 523 -74.68 -35.56 18.51
C VAL A 523 -76.20 -35.59 18.41
N ASN A 524 -76.87 -35.76 19.55
CA ASN A 524 -78.31 -35.93 19.63
C ASN A 524 -79.08 -34.59 19.75
N GLU A 525 -78.39 -33.45 19.69
CA GLU A 525 -79.01 -32.13 19.81
C GLU A 525 -79.76 -31.71 18.53
N ASP A 526 -80.85 -30.95 18.69
CA ASP A 526 -81.60 -30.36 17.57
C ASP A 526 -80.85 -29.16 16.98
N LEU A 527 -80.01 -29.40 15.98
CA LEU A 527 -79.14 -28.39 15.37
C LEU A 527 -79.90 -27.17 14.82
N PRO A 528 -81.01 -27.30 14.07
CA PRO A 528 -81.86 -26.16 13.71
C PRO A 528 -82.26 -25.29 14.90
N ARG A 529 -82.77 -25.91 15.98
CA ARG A 529 -83.19 -25.18 17.18
C ARG A 529 -82.02 -24.46 17.85
N VAL A 530 -80.87 -25.13 17.98
CA VAL A 530 -79.67 -24.53 18.57
C VAL A 530 -79.18 -23.34 17.74
N LYS A 531 -79.23 -23.42 16.39
CA LYS A 531 -78.88 -22.29 15.51
C LYS A 531 -79.76 -21.07 15.74
N GLU A 532 -81.08 -21.25 15.86
CA GLU A 532 -82.01 -20.16 16.12
C GLU A 532 -81.73 -19.50 17.47
N LEU A 533 -81.57 -20.32 18.51
CA LEU A 533 -81.29 -19.87 19.87
C LEU A 533 -79.97 -19.09 19.96
N LEU A 534 -78.91 -19.55 19.29
CA LEU A 534 -77.65 -18.82 19.24
C LEU A 534 -77.80 -17.45 18.56
N VAL A 535 -78.63 -17.34 17.51
CA VAL A 535 -78.93 -16.05 16.88
C VAL A 535 -79.75 -15.15 17.82
N GLU A 536 -80.74 -15.69 18.53
CA GLU A 536 -81.53 -14.95 19.52
C GLU A 536 -80.65 -14.37 20.63
N VAL A 537 -79.74 -15.17 21.18
CA VAL A 537 -78.80 -14.75 22.25
C VAL A 537 -77.88 -13.64 21.74
N MET A 538 -77.32 -13.79 20.54
CA MET A 538 -76.46 -12.74 19.97
C MET A 538 -77.23 -11.45 19.69
N LYS A 539 -78.48 -11.54 19.23
CA LYS A 539 -79.33 -10.37 18.95
C LYS A 539 -79.78 -9.65 20.22
N SER A 540 -79.94 -10.34 21.34
CA SER A 540 -80.42 -9.72 22.59
C SER A 540 -79.36 -8.88 23.30
N HIS A 541 -78.07 -9.07 22.98
CA HIS A 541 -76.99 -8.31 23.60
C HIS A 541 -76.96 -6.85 23.09
N PRO A 542 -77.01 -5.82 23.97
CA PRO A 542 -77.22 -4.43 23.57
C PRO A 542 -76.06 -3.82 22.76
N LYS A 543 -74.84 -4.33 22.93
CA LYS A 543 -73.63 -3.86 22.21
C LYS A 543 -73.30 -4.67 20.95
N VAL A 544 -74.16 -5.61 20.55
CA VAL A 544 -74.02 -6.30 19.26
C VAL A 544 -74.58 -5.43 18.15
N LEU A 545 -73.81 -5.26 17.09
CA LEU A 545 -74.17 -4.46 15.91
C LEU A 545 -75.24 -5.18 15.08
N GLN A 546 -76.49 -4.76 15.26
CA GLN A 546 -77.66 -5.38 14.63
C GLN A 546 -77.76 -5.13 13.11
N ASP A 547 -77.07 -4.11 12.61
CA ASP A 547 -76.96 -3.79 11.18
C ASP A 547 -76.03 -4.76 10.43
N LYS A 548 -75.25 -5.58 11.16
CA LYS A 548 -74.31 -6.54 10.60
C LYS A 548 -74.81 -7.98 10.68
N PRO A 549 -74.36 -8.86 9.76
CA PRO A 549 -74.83 -10.24 9.74
C PRO A 549 -74.37 -11.01 10.99
N ILE A 550 -75.35 -11.52 11.73
CA ILE A 550 -75.17 -12.52 12.79
C ILE A 550 -75.34 -13.89 12.16
N GLY A 551 -74.36 -14.77 12.35
CA GLY A 551 -74.29 -16.05 11.64
C GLY A 551 -74.04 -17.21 12.58
N THR A 552 -74.66 -18.35 12.26
CA THR A 552 -74.37 -19.64 12.88
C THR A 552 -73.94 -20.65 11.82
N TYR A 553 -72.88 -21.40 12.12
CA TYR A 553 -72.29 -22.37 11.21
C TYR A 553 -72.10 -23.69 11.95
N VAL A 554 -72.63 -24.76 11.37
CA VAL A 554 -72.40 -26.12 11.84
C VAL A 554 -71.27 -26.69 10.99
N TYR A 555 -70.24 -27.23 11.65
CA TYR A 555 -69.11 -27.87 10.98
C TYR A 555 -69.39 -29.36 10.76
N TRP A 556 -68.45 -30.04 10.09
CA TRP A 556 -68.53 -31.49 9.92
C TRP A 556 -68.53 -32.20 11.28
N TYR A 557 -69.21 -33.35 11.28
CA TYR A 557 -69.30 -34.25 12.43
C TYR A 557 -67.91 -34.69 12.91
N GLN A 558 -67.68 -34.68 14.22
CA GLN A 558 -66.47 -35.21 14.87
C GLN A 558 -66.84 -36.43 15.73
N GLU A 559 -65.86 -37.19 16.19
CA GLU A 559 -66.09 -38.49 16.86
C GLU A 559 -67.08 -38.44 18.04
N ASP A 560 -67.00 -37.40 18.87
CA ASP A 560 -67.77 -37.26 20.12
C ASP A 560 -68.67 -36.01 20.16
N HIS A 561 -68.64 -35.15 19.13
CA HIS A 561 -69.39 -33.90 19.11
C HIS A 561 -69.62 -33.35 17.70
N ILE A 562 -70.54 -32.39 17.61
CA ILE A 562 -70.75 -31.57 16.42
C ILE A 562 -70.31 -30.13 16.75
N PRO A 563 -69.25 -29.60 16.13
CA PRO A 563 -68.85 -28.21 16.36
C PRO A 563 -69.87 -27.25 15.73
N ILE A 564 -70.35 -26.32 16.53
CA ILE A 564 -71.16 -25.19 16.07
C ILE A 564 -70.46 -23.89 16.40
N SER A 565 -70.44 -22.94 15.47
CA SER A 565 -70.02 -21.57 15.75
C SER A 565 -71.18 -20.61 15.70
N ALA A 566 -71.17 -19.65 16.62
CA ALA A 566 -71.97 -18.44 16.57
C ALA A 566 -71.04 -17.24 16.42
N ALA A 567 -71.41 -16.30 15.56
CA ALA A 567 -70.65 -15.08 15.38
C ALA A 567 -71.54 -13.85 15.25
N CYS A 568 -71.10 -12.76 15.87
CA CYS A 568 -71.70 -11.44 15.80
C CYS A 568 -70.60 -10.38 15.60
N TRP A 569 -71.00 -9.14 15.45
CA TRP A 569 -70.07 -8.01 15.30
C TRP A 569 -70.24 -7.04 16.47
N ALA A 570 -69.13 -6.54 16.98
CA ALA A 570 -69.05 -5.55 18.04
C ALA A 570 -68.09 -4.42 17.62
N THR A 571 -68.15 -3.28 18.30
CA THR A 571 -67.12 -2.24 18.18
C THR A 571 -65.78 -2.75 18.73
N LYS A 572 -64.66 -2.15 18.32
CA LYS A 572 -63.33 -2.56 18.80
C LYS A 572 -63.18 -2.36 20.32
N GLU A 573 -63.82 -1.35 20.90
CA GLU A 573 -63.80 -1.05 22.33
C GLU A 573 -64.61 -2.06 23.14
N ASP A 574 -65.79 -2.47 22.63
CA ASP A 574 -66.68 -3.40 23.33
C ASP A 574 -66.37 -4.86 23.01
N TYR A 575 -65.42 -5.15 22.11
CA TYR A 575 -65.15 -6.51 21.60
C TYR A 575 -65.00 -7.55 22.71
N TRP A 576 -64.13 -7.27 23.69
CA TRP A 576 -63.86 -8.21 24.78
C TRP A 576 -65.05 -8.39 25.72
N TYR A 577 -65.75 -7.29 26.01
CA TYR A 577 -66.97 -7.31 26.82
C TYR A 577 -68.08 -8.13 26.14
N VAL A 578 -68.32 -7.89 24.86
CA VAL A 578 -69.30 -8.66 24.07
C VAL A 578 -68.87 -10.12 23.94
N TRP A 579 -67.57 -10.39 23.73
CA TRP A 579 -67.05 -11.75 23.66
C TRP A 579 -67.36 -12.55 24.94
N GLU A 580 -67.08 -11.97 26.11
CA GLU A 580 -67.33 -12.61 27.40
C GLU A 580 -68.83 -12.77 27.70
N GLU A 581 -69.60 -11.68 27.63
CA GLU A 581 -71.03 -11.68 27.96
C GLU A 581 -71.83 -12.61 27.06
N THR A 582 -71.57 -12.59 25.74
CA THR A 582 -72.28 -13.48 24.82
C THR A 582 -71.97 -14.96 25.09
N LEU A 583 -70.76 -15.29 25.55
CA LEU A 583 -70.43 -16.66 25.95
C LEU A 583 -71.23 -17.08 27.19
N ILE A 584 -71.33 -16.21 28.19
CA ILE A 584 -72.11 -16.44 29.42
C ILE A 584 -73.59 -16.61 29.07
N MET A 585 -74.16 -15.69 28.29
CA MET A 585 -75.57 -15.74 27.87
C MET A 585 -75.88 -17.01 27.07
N ILE A 586 -74.95 -17.49 26.24
CA ILE A 586 -75.09 -18.77 25.53
C ILE A 586 -75.18 -19.92 26.54
N GLN A 587 -74.27 -19.99 27.51
CA GLN A 587 -74.26 -21.06 28.50
C GLN A 587 -75.53 -21.08 29.35
N GLU A 588 -76.00 -19.91 29.78
CA GLU A 588 -77.25 -19.77 30.53
C GLU A 588 -78.46 -20.24 29.72
N ARG A 589 -78.53 -19.82 28.44
CA ARG A 589 -79.64 -20.20 27.57
C ARG A 589 -79.61 -21.67 27.21
N PHE A 590 -78.44 -22.27 27.01
CA PHE A 590 -78.29 -23.72 26.81
C PHE A 590 -78.79 -24.49 28.03
N LYS A 591 -78.46 -24.04 29.25
CA LYS A 591 -78.94 -24.66 30.49
C LYS A 591 -80.45 -24.57 30.66
N GLN A 592 -81.08 -23.46 30.26
CA GLN A 592 -82.53 -23.27 30.33
C GLN A 592 -83.29 -24.18 29.35
N GLU A 593 -82.73 -24.41 28.16
CA GLU A 593 -83.39 -25.19 27.10
C GLU A 593 -82.95 -26.66 27.09
N GLY A 594 -82.13 -27.07 28.07
CA GLY A 594 -81.69 -28.46 28.23
C GLY A 594 -80.69 -28.92 27.16
N ILE A 595 -80.02 -28.00 26.48
CA ILE A 595 -79.02 -28.29 25.44
C ILE A 595 -77.72 -28.72 26.10
N SER A 596 -77.23 -29.92 25.75
CA SER A 596 -76.02 -30.49 26.34
C SER A 596 -74.77 -30.15 25.52
N VAL A 597 -73.80 -29.51 26.17
CA VAL A 597 -72.45 -29.32 25.62
C VAL A 597 -71.71 -30.65 25.73
N ALA A 598 -71.11 -31.12 24.64
CA ALA A 598 -70.37 -32.36 24.62
C ALA A 598 -69.13 -32.27 25.52
N ILE A 599 -69.08 -33.16 26.51
CA ILE A 599 -67.89 -33.43 27.31
C ILE A 599 -67.24 -34.67 26.71
N PRO A 600 -65.92 -34.68 26.47
CA PRO A 600 -65.24 -35.86 25.94
C PRO A 600 -65.53 -37.06 26.85
N THR A 601 -66.28 -38.03 26.33
CA THR A 601 -66.71 -39.20 27.09
C THR A 601 -65.80 -40.36 26.73
N GLN A 602 -65.00 -40.83 27.68
CA GLN A 602 -64.29 -42.11 27.54
C GLN A 602 -65.24 -43.22 27.95
N VAL A 603 -65.62 -44.07 27.00
CA VAL A 603 -66.40 -45.28 27.27
C VAL A 603 -65.42 -46.40 27.60
N GLU A 604 -65.26 -46.73 28.89
CA GLU A 604 -64.50 -47.92 29.30
C GLU A 604 -65.39 -49.16 29.18
N ILE A 605 -65.11 -50.01 28.19
CA ILE A 605 -65.83 -51.27 28.03
C ILE A 605 -65.20 -52.32 28.95
N GLY A 606 -65.92 -52.69 30.01
CA GLY A 606 -65.49 -53.75 30.93
C GLY A 606 -65.36 -55.11 30.23
N TYR A 607 -64.32 -55.87 30.59
CA TYR A 607 -63.96 -57.13 29.94
C TYR A 607 -65.08 -58.20 29.98
N GLU A 608 -65.89 -58.23 31.04
CA GLU A 608 -67.04 -59.15 31.16
C GLU A 608 -68.15 -58.86 30.13
N PHE A 609 -68.36 -57.59 29.77
CA PHE A 609 -69.34 -57.19 28.75
C PHE A 609 -68.93 -57.70 27.35
N LEU A 610 -67.63 -57.61 27.04
CA LEU A 610 -67.03 -58.13 25.81
C LEU A 610 -67.12 -59.66 25.72
N GLN A 611 -66.89 -60.37 26.83
CA GLN A 611 -67.02 -61.83 26.84
C GLN A 611 -68.46 -62.30 26.60
N LYS A 612 -69.43 -61.66 27.26
CA LYS A 612 -70.86 -62.06 27.23
C LYS A 612 -71.54 -61.81 25.87
N HIS A 613 -71.07 -60.83 25.09
CA HIS A 613 -71.67 -60.43 23.82
C HIS A 613 -70.76 -60.65 22.59
N SER A 614 -69.63 -61.33 22.75
CA SER A 614 -68.63 -61.59 21.69
C SER A 614 -69.21 -62.26 20.44
N GLY A 615 -70.28 -63.06 20.57
CA GLY A 615 -70.94 -63.72 19.44
C GLY A 615 -71.85 -62.83 18.58
N ASN A 616 -72.20 -61.62 19.04
CA ASN A 616 -73.16 -60.71 18.38
C ASN A 616 -72.58 -59.33 18.05
N MET A 617 -71.26 -59.15 18.13
CA MET A 617 -70.63 -57.87 17.82
C MET A 617 -70.65 -57.60 16.30
N PRO A 618 -71.09 -56.42 15.84
CA PRO A 618 -71.01 -56.06 14.43
C PRO A 618 -69.54 -55.96 14.01
N SER A 619 -69.23 -56.48 12.81
CA SER A 619 -67.87 -56.59 12.23
C SER A 619 -67.16 -55.25 11.97
N SER A 620 -67.79 -54.12 12.29
CA SER A 620 -67.23 -52.76 12.15
C SER A 620 -66.36 -52.31 13.34
N LEU A 621 -66.34 -53.05 14.46
CA LEU A 621 -65.37 -52.85 15.55
C LEU A 621 -64.08 -53.64 15.26
N GLY A 622 -63.49 -53.39 14.09
CA GLY A 622 -62.26 -54.04 13.64
C GLY A 622 -61.02 -53.40 14.27
N GLU A 623 -60.30 -54.19 15.06
CA GLU A 623 -58.83 -54.23 15.29
C GLU A 623 -58.08 -52.96 15.74
N SER A 624 -58.66 -51.76 15.71
CA SER A 624 -57.97 -50.49 15.99
C SER A 624 -58.27 -49.88 17.37
N THR A 625 -59.17 -50.46 18.15
CA THR A 625 -59.63 -49.87 19.44
C THR A 625 -59.16 -50.61 20.69
N MET A 626 -58.32 -51.63 20.55
CA MET A 626 -57.69 -52.28 21.72
C MET A 626 -56.41 -51.52 22.09
N PRO A 627 -56.27 -51.00 23.32
CA PRO A 627 -55.04 -50.35 23.75
C PRO A 627 -53.87 -51.34 23.67
N SER A 628 -52.76 -50.90 23.09
CA SER A 628 -51.53 -51.70 22.87
C SER A 628 -50.88 -52.22 24.15
N SER A 629 -51.34 -51.80 25.33
CA SER A 629 -50.96 -52.38 26.64
C SER A 629 -51.42 -53.83 26.82
N LEU A 630 -52.40 -54.33 26.05
CA LEU A 630 -52.90 -55.70 26.14
C LEU A 630 -52.27 -56.66 25.11
N SER A 631 -51.49 -56.15 24.15
CA SER A 631 -50.70 -56.99 23.22
C SER A 631 -49.45 -57.59 23.87
N GLY A 632 -49.04 -57.11 25.05
CA GLY A 632 -47.79 -57.51 25.70
C GLY A 632 -47.89 -58.52 26.83
N SER A 633 -49.10 -58.83 27.34
CA SER A 633 -49.24 -59.60 28.59
C SER A 633 -49.74 -61.05 28.43
N THR A 634 -50.11 -61.50 27.23
CA THR A 634 -50.53 -62.89 27.00
C THR A 634 -49.38 -63.84 26.64
N ALA A 635 -48.16 -63.31 26.45
CA ALA A 635 -46.97 -64.14 26.17
C ALA A 635 -46.13 -64.49 27.43
N SER A 636 -46.45 -63.97 28.61
CA SER A 636 -45.64 -64.13 29.83
C SER A 636 -46.27 -64.99 30.95
N PHE A 637 -47.55 -65.38 30.85
CA PHE A 637 -48.23 -66.13 31.92
C PHE A 637 -48.53 -67.61 31.60
N ALA A 638 -48.08 -68.14 30.46
CA ALA A 638 -48.19 -69.56 30.12
C ALA A 638 -46.90 -70.37 30.40
N LYS A 639 -46.10 -69.94 31.39
CA LYS A 639 -44.88 -70.64 31.81
C LYS A 639 -44.64 -70.53 33.32
N ASN A 640 -45.66 -70.77 34.12
CA ASN A 640 -45.56 -71.40 35.45
C ASN A 640 -46.97 -71.57 36.04
N SER A 641 -47.20 -72.78 36.56
CA SER A 641 -48.41 -73.36 37.19
C SER A 641 -49.59 -73.65 36.28
#